data_AF-X6LKF7-F1
#
_entry.id   AF-X6LKF7-F1
#
_cell.length_a   1.000
_cell.length_b   1.000
_cell.length_c   1.000
_cell.angle_alpha   90.00
_cell.angle_beta   90.00
_cell.angle_gamma   90.00
#
_symmetry.space_group_name_H-M   'P 1'
#
loop_
_entity.id
_entity.type
_entity.pdbx_description
1 polymer ?
#
loop_
_entity_poly.entity_id
_entity_poly.type
_entity_poly.pdbx_seq_one_letter_code
_entity_poly.pdbx_strand_id
1 'polypeptide(L)'
;MNTEEDEKKEEEVNTAVIPVSFDQSCFDKYWILQSNKKEQINYFTCLICKQVANYPLEITCPEHKHMDELLIVGKRCLQQFFDNNNNTCPIQSHDGCQYRDMKQLLQISNLTVICPRQFQLDLETSGISEEGTEGKKLIRPICNFKGNMKELIEHLRNSCPLQLLTCWFHSFGCDHLCLKELLEEHLALQKKYHFDLVIKHLGSLQQKIQYSQEESTKLQAENQTLKSEIELKVNKSNKVIHSENDEIQQLKDQLRQEKIQHENALESLEIDFTEKEKQTNELTKLLKEKDKQIDQFKEQSKNNNSLFKGYQNNCNICLIFLVLAIILSLYNAIPVHWYTYSGDYYYNNKQYDKAIEYYKKELKMILNVFETNHKKIALLYSDLGNSYYKNDQWNNAIENFENALKHGFDDDAKPTRANVANSYNNLGKNYDNKKMHDKAIEHYEKALEIRLNIFGTNHSDVAWSYYNLANSYNNNRQWDIAIQHYQNALNNGFNDTKLIQVSIANLYNKTGNFYYKENQYDEAIKNYENAFKYGLDDAKFARINVANSYDHLGEDYFYKEIYDKAIEYHEKALKIRLDIFGTNHSDVAWSYNNLGNSYRENKQPDKAIENHEKALKIRLDIFGANDSHVSDSYNNLGSPYYDNGQYIKAIEYFKKSLEINLLIAGTNDPSVANLYNNLGLAYAESKQYDKAIEHHKIALEIRKEIFGDTNKLVGHSNWNLGIVFENKKEENTALEYYTEAYNIYSKVLGELHTDTLV
;
A
#
# COMPACT_ATOMS: atom_id res chain seq x y z
N MET A 1 -47.09 -8.52 54.49
CA MET A 1 -46.50 -9.61 55.31
C MET A 1 -45.13 -9.88 54.72
N ASN A 2 -44.11 -9.75 55.57
CA ASN A 2 -42.67 -9.76 55.30
C ASN A 2 -42.17 -11.04 54.63
N THR A 3 -41.07 -10.92 53.89
CA THR A 3 -39.70 -11.42 54.20
C THR A 3 -38.80 -10.95 53.04
N GLU A 4 -37.97 -9.91 53.15
CA GLU A 4 -36.64 -9.89 53.80
C GLU A 4 -35.83 -11.17 53.57
N GLU A 5 -35.02 -11.18 52.50
CA GLU A 5 -33.74 -11.90 52.46
C GLU A 5 -32.65 -10.89 52.09
N ASP A 6 -31.95 -10.45 53.13
CA ASP A 6 -30.70 -9.71 53.10
C ASP A 6 -29.59 -10.59 52.50
N GLU A 7 -29.15 -10.32 51.26
CA GLU A 7 -27.80 -10.68 50.84
C GLU A 7 -26.87 -9.49 51.12
N LYS A 8 -26.23 -9.55 52.28
CA LYS A 8 -25.03 -8.78 52.62
C LYS A 8 -24.01 -8.93 51.49
N LYS A 9 -23.83 -7.88 50.68
CA LYS A 9 -22.58 -7.69 49.93
C LYS A 9 -21.51 -7.33 50.95
N GLU A 10 -20.67 -8.29 51.30
CA GLU A 10 -19.38 -8.00 51.93
C GLU A 10 -18.61 -7.10 50.96
N GLU A 11 -18.28 -5.89 51.42
CA GLU A 11 -17.39 -4.97 50.73
C GLU A 11 -16.02 -5.63 50.60
N GLU A 12 -15.69 -6.15 49.41
CA GLU A 12 -14.31 -6.48 49.05
C GLU A 12 -13.50 -5.18 49.07
N VAL A 13 -12.68 -5.02 50.10
CA VAL A 13 -11.70 -3.94 50.23
C VAL A 13 -10.73 -4.06 49.05
N ASN A 14 -10.94 -3.20 48.05
CA ASN A 14 -10.19 -3.20 46.81
C ASN A 14 -8.80 -2.59 47.08
N THR A 15 -7.84 -3.39 47.57
CA THR A 15 -6.42 -3.00 47.64
C THR A 15 -5.79 -3.10 46.25
N ALA A 16 -6.21 -2.23 45.35
CA ALA A 16 -5.70 -2.15 43.99
C ALA A 16 -4.33 -1.45 43.99
N VAL A 17 -3.25 -2.22 44.07
CA VAL A 17 -1.90 -1.71 43.77
C VAL A 17 -1.86 -1.40 42.27
N ILE A 18 -1.49 -0.17 41.90
CA ILE A 18 -1.44 0.28 40.50
C ILE A 18 -0.29 -0.43 39.75
N PRO A 19 -0.51 -0.97 38.53
CA PRO A 19 0.57 -1.55 37.73
C PRO A 19 1.60 -0.48 37.31
N VAL A 20 2.84 -0.59 37.80
CA VAL A 20 3.94 0.27 37.33
C VAL A 20 4.36 -0.16 35.92
N SER A 21 4.02 0.65 34.91
CA SER A 21 4.49 0.50 33.52
C SER A 21 5.89 1.11 33.35
N PHE A 22 6.81 0.34 32.74
CA PHE A 22 8.18 0.79 32.41
C PHE A 22 8.30 1.45 31.04
N ASP A 23 7.18 1.68 30.34
CA ASP A 23 7.14 2.42 29.08
C ASP A 23 7.29 3.95 29.25
N GLN A 24 7.51 4.42 30.49
CA GLN A 24 7.66 5.82 30.83
C GLN A 24 8.88 6.49 30.18
N SER A 25 8.72 7.79 29.88
CA SER A 25 9.67 8.61 29.15
C SER A 25 10.95 8.96 29.94
N CYS A 26 10.86 9.13 31.27
CA CYS A 26 11.96 9.30 32.24
C CYS A 26 11.53 8.77 33.63
N PHE A 27 12.48 8.41 34.50
CA PHE A 27 12.20 7.89 35.86
C PHE A 27 11.92 9.01 36.86
N ASP A 28 10.96 8.78 37.76
CA ASP A 28 10.66 9.69 38.86
C ASP A 28 11.93 10.01 39.69
N LYS A 29 12.21 11.30 39.83
CA LYS A 29 13.41 11.80 40.52
C LYS A 29 13.38 11.53 42.02
N TYR A 30 12.22 11.59 42.65
CA TYR A 30 12.06 11.36 44.10
C TYR A 30 12.28 9.89 44.45
N TRP A 31 11.82 8.97 43.60
CA TRP A 31 12.08 7.53 43.74
C TRP A 31 13.57 7.22 43.71
N ILE A 32 14.31 7.74 42.71
CA ILE A 32 15.75 7.51 42.58
C ILE A 32 16.53 8.17 43.73
N LEU A 33 16.09 9.34 44.21
CA LEU A 33 16.68 10.06 45.35
C LEU A 33 16.62 9.28 46.67
N GLN A 34 15.68 8.33 46.83
CA GLN A 34 15.58 7.51 48.06
C GLN A 34 16.84 6.68 48.32
N SER A 35 17.62 6.36 47.28
CA SER A 35 18.75 5.43 47.37
C SER A 35 20.06 5.93 46.77
N ASN A 36 20.09 7.15 46.23
CA ASN A 36 21.29 7.73 45.60
C ASN A 36 21.51 9.20 46.02
N LYS A 37 22.76 9.65 45.94
CA LYS A 37 23.14 11.03 46.29
C LYS A 37 22.66 12.03 45.23
N LYS A 38 22.28 13.24 45.66
CA LYS A 38 21.77 14.30 44.78
C LYS A 38 22.78 14.69 43.69
N GLU A 39 24.07 14.69 44.01
CA GLU A 39 25.14 15.01 43.06
C GLU A 39 25.20 14.00 41.91
N GLN A 40 24.94 12.71 42.17
CA GLN A 40 24.94 11.67 41.14
C GLN A 40 23.74 11.81 40.19
N ILE A 41 22.59 12.24 40.71
CA ILE A 41 21.34 12.34 39.95
C ILE A 41 21.32 13.57 39.02
N ASN A 42 21.99 14.65 39.42
CA ASN A 42 22.11 15.85 38.58
C ASN A 42 22.77 15.53 37.23
N TYR A 43 23.72 14.59 37.18
CA TYR A 43 24.34 14.08 35.94
C TYR A 43 23.44 13.22 35.06
N PHE A 44 22.19 12.97 35.45
CA PHE A 44 21.21 12.21 34.65
C PHE A 44 19.88 12.94 34.54
N THR A 45 19.80 14.21 34.91
CA THR A 45 18.53 14.96 34.87
C THR A 45 18.20 15.33 33.43
N CYS A 46 17.03 14.90 32.96
CA CYS A 46 16.50 15.21 31.63
C CYS A 46 16.18 16.70 31.52
N LEU A 47 16.71 17.38 30.51
CA LEU A 47 16.46 18.80 30.27
C LEU A 47 14.99 19.11 29.97
N ILE A 48 14.27 18.18 29.33
CA ILE A 48 12.89 18.37 28.86
C ILE A 48 11.90 18.23 30.01
N CYS A 49 11.89 17.10 30.72
CA CYS A 49 10.90 16.81 31.75
C CYS A 49 11.40 17.00 33.20
N LYS A 50 12.68 17.35 33.38
CA LYS A 50 13.34 17.53 34.69
C LYS A 50 13.39 16.29 35.61
N GLN A 51 12.98 15.13 35.10
CA GLN A 51 13.07 13.82 35.75
C GLN A 51 14.43 13.14 35.46
N VAL A 52 14.67 11.95 36.02
CA VAL A 52 15.91 11.20 35.74
C VAL A 52 15.78 10.52 34.38
N ALA A 53 16.64 10.89 33.43
CA ALA A 53 16.53 10.50 32.03
C ALA A 53 16.54 8.97 31.85
N ASN A 54 15.44 8.40 31.35
CA ASN A 54 15.42 7.01 30.90
C ASN A 54 16.09 6.95 29.52
N TYR A 55 17.13 6.11 29.39
CA TYR A 55 18.09 6.15 28.27
C TYR A 55 18.66 7.55 28.02
N PRO A 56 19.56 8.04 28.91
CA PRO A 56 20.14 9.37 28.80
C PRO A 56 21.00 9.52 27.54
N LEU A 57 20.69 10.54 26.74
CA LEU A 57 21.44 10.98 25.58
C LEU A 57 22.07 12.34 25.88
N GLU A 58 23.36 12.46 25.62
CA GLU A 58 24.04 13.75 25.57
C GLU A 58 23.83 14.35 24.18
N ILE A 59 23.23 15.54 24.11
CA ILE A 59 22.98 16.27 22.87
C ILE A 59 23.98 17.41 22.69
N THR A 60 24.48 17.57 21.47
CA THR A 60 25.37 18.67 21.10
C THR A 60 24.72 19.52 20.01
N CYS A 61 24.63 20.83 20.25
CA CYS A 61 24.13 21.80 19.29
C CYS A 61 25.24 22.81 18.96
N PRO A 62 25.58 23.05 17.68
CA PRO A 62 26.63 23.98 17.28
C PRO A 62 26.45 25.40 17.83
N GLU A 63 25.21 25.90 17.89
CA GLU A 63 24.86 27.22 18.42
C GLU A 63 25.01 27.32 19.95
N HIS A 64 25.05 26.17 20.65
CA HIS A 64 25.17 26.10 22.11
C HIS A 64 26.50 25.47 22.57
N LYS A 65 27.51 25.43 21.69
CA LYS A 65 28.82 24.81 21.96
C LYS A 65 29.62 25.49 23.08
N HIS A 66 29.23 26.71 23.47
CA HIS A 66 29.87 27.50 24.53
C HIS A 66 29.28 27.28 25.93
N MET A 67 28.28 26.40 26.09
CA MET A 67 27.77 26.06 27.42
C MET A 67 28.67 25.00 28.09
N ASP A 68 29.17 25.32 29.29
CA ASP A 68 30.00 24.41 30.11
C ASP A 68 29.18 23.28 30.79
N GLU A 69 27.86 23.22 30.55
CA GLU A 69 26.95 22.24 31.15
C GLU A 69 26.64 21.06 30.21
N LEU A 70 26.64 19.83 30.75
CA LEU A 70 26.25 18.62 30.04
C LEU A 70 24.74 18.64 29.71
N LEU A 71 24.40 18.54 28.44
CA LEU A 71 23.02 18.63 27.98
C LEU A 71 22.41 17.24 27.82
N ILE A 72 21.67 16.77 28.84
CA ILE A 72 21.17 15.40 28.92
C ILE A 72 19.67 15.35 28.70
N VAL A 73 19.21 14.48 27.81
CA VAL A 73 17.79 14.27 27.53
C VAL A 73 17.46 12.77 27.52
N GLY A 74 16.27 12.42 28.00
CA GLY A 74 15.75 11.06 27.84
C GLY A 74 15.38 10.81 26.38
N LYS A 75 15.74 9.66 25.82
CA LYS A 75 15.52 9.33 24.40
C LYS A 75 14.06 9.51 23.96
N ARG A 76 13.11 9.02 24.76
CA ARG A 76 11.67 9.11 24.44
C ARG A 76 11.12 10.52 24.60
N CYS A 77 11.58 11.27 25.62
CA CYS A 77 11.26 12.70 25.76
C CYS A 77 11.75 13.51 24.55
N LEU A 78 12.94 13.20 24.03
CA LEU A 78 13.49 13.88 22.86
C LEU A 78 12.66 13.58 21.59
N GLN A 79 12.25 12.33 21.39
CA GLN A 79 11.38 11.95 20.27
C GLN A 79 10.02 12.66 20.34
N GLN A 80 9.34 12.60 21.49
CA GLN A 80 8.06 13.28 21.69
C GLN A 80 8.18 14.80 21.52
N PHE A 81 9.29 15.39 21.95
CA PHE A 81 9.55 16.81 21.76
C PHE A 81 9.65 17.17 20.27
N PHE A 82 10.29 16.33 19.44
CA PHE A 82 10.40 16.57 18.01
C PHE A 82 9.09 16.38 17.26
N ASP A 83 8.32 15.35 17.60
CA ASP A 83 7.00 15.10 17.01
C ASP A 83 6.05 16.30 17.24
N ASN A 84 6.17 16.94 18.40
CA ASN A 84 5.31 18.06 18.80
C ASN A 84 5.83 19.45 18.40
N ASN A 85 7.12 19.59 18.05
CA ASN A 85 7.75 20.91 17.84
C ASN A 85 8.57 20.99 16.53
N ASN A 86 8.20 20.26 15.48
CA ASN A 86 8.77 20.37 14.13
C ASN A 86 10.32 20.37 14.09
N ASN A 87 10.97 19.49 14.85
CA ASN A 87 12.45 19.39 14.93
C ASN A 87 13.18 20.67 15.40
N THR A 88 12.52 21.53 16.19
CA THR A 88 13.19 22.66 16.85
C THR A 88 14.16 22.21 17.95
N CYS A 89 15.08 23.09 18.35
CA CYS A 89 16.09 22.80 19.38
C CYS A 89 15.48 22.80 20.80
N PRO A 90 15.67 21.73 21.62
CA PRO A 90 15.15 21.63 22.99
C PRO A 90 15.70 22.64 24.00
N ILE A 91 16.71 23.43 23.61
CA ILE A 91 17.40 24.40 24.46
C ILE A 91 16.83 25.80 24.23
N GLN A 92 16.84 26.25 22.97
CA GLN A 92 16.31 27.55 22.55
C GLN A 92 15.98 27.51 21.06
N SER A 93 14.89 28.15 20.63
CA SER A 93 14.45 28.13 19.24
C SER A 93 15.45 28.83 18.29
N HIS A 94 15.94 28.10 17.29
CA HIS A 94 16.73 28.63 16.18
C HIS A 94 16.58 27.74 14.93
N ASP A 95 16.77 28.33 13.74
CA ASP A 95 16.65 27.64 12.46
C ASP A 95 17.91 26.81 12.14
N GLY A 96 17.74 25.69 11.42
CA GLY A 96 18.86 24.90 10.88
C GLY A 96 19.64 24.06 11.90
N CYS A 97 19.03 23.67 13.03
CA CYS A 97 19.70 22.87 14.05
C CYS A 97 20.17 21.50 13.51
N GLN A 98 21.49 21.30 13.44
CA GLN A 98 22.10 20.02 13.08
C GLN A 98 22.79 19.41 14.30
N TYR A 99 22.19 18.34 14.86
CA TYR A 99 22.81 17.53 15.91
C TYR A 99 23.97 16.72 15.31
N ARG A 100 25.20 16.98 15.75
CA ARG A 100 26.38 16.30 15.16
C ARG A 100 26.76 15.01 15.87
N ASP A 101 26.57 14.91 17.18
CA ASP A 101 26.96 13.71 17.93
C ASP A 101 25.98 13.43 19.08
N MET A 102 25.32 12.28 19.04
CA MET A 102 24.54 11.74 20.17
C MET A 102 25.37 10.67 20.86
N LYS A 103 25.82 10.95 22.09
CA LYS A 103 26.54 9.96 22.91
C LYS A 103 25.59 9.34 23.92
N GLN A 104 25.44 8.01 23.87
CA GLN A 104 24.69 7.27 24.87
C GLN A 104 25.49 7.17 26.17
N LEU A 105 24.90 7.60 27.29
CA LEU A 105 25.50 7.48 28.61
C LEU A 105 25.03 6.18 29.28
N LEU A 106 25.92 5.20 29.44
CA LEU A 106 25.58 3.87 29.98
C LEU A 106 25.54 3.78 31.52
N GLN A 107 25.87 4.86 32.23
CA GLN A 107 26.13 4.84 33.68
C GLN A 107 24.87 4.79 34.57
N ILE A 108 23.68 5.05 34.02
CA ILE A 108 22.43 5.03 34.79
C ILE A 108 22.09 3.63 35.36
N SER A 109 22.58 2.57 34.71
CA SER A 109 22.36 1.18 35.13
C SER A 109 22.94 0.83 36.51
N ASN A 110 23.89 1.64 37.02
CA ASN A 110 24.53 1.45 38.32
C ASN A 110 23.81 2.15 39.48
N LEU A 111 22.75 2.94 39.21
CA LEU A 111 21.97 3.57 40.28
C LEU A 111 21.26 2.52 41.12
N THR A 112 21.31 2.68 42.44
CA THR A 112 20.63 1.79 43.39
C THR A 112 19.19 2.22 43.54
N VAL A 113 18.24 1.31 43.41
CA VAL A 113 16.81 1.60 43.46
C VAL A 113 16.09 0.61 44.34
N ILE A 114 15.00 1.07 44.96
CA ILE A 114 14.04 0.21 45.64
C ILE A 114 12.96 -0.25 44.66
N CYS A 115 12.19 -1.29 45.00
CA CYS A 115 11.07 -1.73 44.18
C CYS A 115 10.10 -0.57 43.94
N PRO A 116 9.79 -0.19 42.68
CA PRO A 116 8.87 0.91 42.41
C PRO A 116 7.44 0.57 42.85
N ARG A 117 7.05 -0.72 42.86
CA ARG A 117 5.76 -1.16 43.41
C ARG A 117 5.69 -0.94 44.93
N GLN A 118 6.81 -1.11 45.65
CA GLN A 118 6.89 -0.82 47.08
C GLN A 118 6.90 0.69 47.33
N PHE A 119 7.67 1.46 46.54
CA PHE A 119 7.70 2.91 46.64
C PHE A 119 6.31 3.53 46.47
N GLN A 120 5.53 3.02 45.51
CA GLN A 120 4.14 3.44 45.31
C GLN A 120 3.26 3.10 46.52
N LEU A 121 3.40 1.89 47.07
CA LEU A 121 2.68 1.47 48.28
C LEU A 121 3.04 2.36 49.50
N ASP A 122 4.31 2.71 49.65
CA ASP A 122 4.80 3.56 50.74
C ASP A 122 4.25 5.00 50.62
N LEU A 123 4.15 5.53 49.40
CA LEU A 123 3.51 6.82 49.12
C LEU A 123 2.02 6.81 49.52
N GLU A 124 1.29 5.76 49.17
CA GLU A 124 -0.13 5.60 49.50
C GLU A 124 -0.39 5.46 51.01
N THR A 125 0.51 4.79 51.75
CA THR A 125 0.38 4.66 53.22
C THR A 125 0.79 5.90 54.00
N SER A 126 1.63 6.78 53.42
CA SER A 126 2.09 8.00 54.10
C SER A 126 1.02 9.09 54.21
N GLY A 127 -0.14 8.91 53.56
CA GLY A 127 -1.28 9.83 53.57
C GLY A 127 -2.39 9.50 54.57
N ILE A 128 -2.27 8.40 55.34
CA ILE A 128 -3.30 7.97 56.30
C ILE A 128 -2.84 8.35 57.71
N SER A 129 -3.36 9.45 58.25
CA SER A 129 -3.27 9.74 59.69
C SER A 129 -4.00 8.65 60.47
N GLU A 130 -3.32 8.07 61.44
CA GLU A 130 -3.85 7.05 62.36
C GLU A 130 -5.03 7.61 63.17
N GLU A 131 -6.26 7.45 62.70
CA GLU A 131 -7.44 7.45 63.56
C GLU A 131 -8.14 6.08 63.48
N GLY A 132 -8.37 5.53 64.67
CA GLY A 132 -8.62 4.13 64.94
C GLY A 132 -9.76 3.46 64.16
N THR A 133 -9.48 2.27 63.64
CA THR A 133 -10.44 1.17 63.60
C THR A 133 -9.71 -0.14 63.93
N GLU A 134 -10.07 -0.75 65.06
CA GLU A 134 -9.69 -2.12 65.39
C GLU A 134 -10.47 -3.09 64.47
N GLY A 135 -9.83 -3.51 63.38
CA GLY A 135 -10.34 -4.54 62.48
C GLY A 135 -9.18 -5.23 61.76
N LYS A 136 -9.03 -6.54 62.01
CA LYS A 136 -8.09 -7.51 61.40
C LYS A 136 -6.85 -6.90 60.71
N LYS A 137 -5.68 -7.00 61.36
CA LYS A 137 -4.36 -6.81 60.72
C LYS A 137 -4.23 -7.76 59.52
N LEU A 138 -4.58 -7.29 58.31
CA LEU A 138 -4.12 -7.90 57.08
C LEU A 138 -2.61 -7.70 57.02
N ILE A 139 -1.86 -8.80 57.04
CA ILE A 139 -0.42 -8.79 56.79
C ILE A 139 -0.27 -8.42 55.31
N ARG A 140 -0.04 -7.14 55.01
CA ARG A 140 0.23 -6.70 53.63
C ARG A 140 1.61 -7.23 53.23
N PRO A 141 1.74 -7.91 52.08
CA PRO A 141 3.04 -8.36 51.60
C PRO A 141 3.90 -7.13 51.28
N ILE A 142 5.16 -7.15 51.71
CA ILE A 142 6.15 -6.09 51.45
C ILE A 142 7.22 -6.61 50.49
N CYS A 143 7.69 -5.75 49.61
CA CYS A 143 8.82 -6.03 48.74
C CYS A 143 10.09 -5.33 49.24
N ASN A 144 11.04 -6.13 49.74
CA ASN A 144 12.32 -5.62 50.29
C ASN A 144 13.42 -5.45 49.23
N PHE A 145 13.08 -5.37 47.94
CA PHE A 145 14.09 -5.25 46.89
C PHE A 145 14.79 -3.90 46.97
N LYS A 146 16.12 -3.96 47.06
CA LYS A 146 17.04 -2.83 46.94
C LYS A 146 18.27 -3.31 46.16
N GLY A 147 18.39 -2.90 44.91
CA GLY A 147 19.41 -3.41 43.98
C GLY A 147 19.72 -2.39 42.90
N ASN A 148 20.56 -2.74 41.94
CA ASN A 148 20.83 -1.82 40.82
C ASN A 148 19.66 -1.81 39.82
N MET A 149 19.58 -0.75 39.02
CA MET A 149 18.50 -0.58 38.04
C MET A 149 18.46 -1.69 36.97
N LYS A 150 19.59 -2.38 36.72
CA LYS A 150 19.65 -3.53 35.79
C LYS A 150 18.98 -4.78 36.35
N GLU A 151 19.11 -5.05 37.64
CA GLU A 151 18.49 -6.18 38.37
C GLU A 151 16.99 -5.96 38.61
N LEU A 152 16.53 -4.71 38.60
CA LEU A 152 15.14 -4.36 38.89
C LEU A 152 14.15 -5.03 37.92
N ILE A 153 14.47 -5.08 36.61
CA ILE A 153 13.58 -5.66 35.60
C ILE A 153 13.37 -7.16 35.85
N GLU A 154 14.45 -7.86 36.20
CA GLU A 154 14.40 -9.29 36.50
C GLU A 154 13.59 -9.56 37.78
N HIS A 155 13.82 -8.75 38.82
CA HIS A 155 13.04 -8.81 40.06
C HIS A 155 11.54 -8.61 39.81
N LEU A 156 11.15 -7.57 39.08
CA LEU A 156 9.74 -7.24 38.85
C LEU A 156 8.98 -8.29 38.03
N ARG A 157 9.68 -9.02 37.16
CA ARG A 157 9.10 -10.09 36.32
C ARG A 157 8.97 -11.42 37.06
N ASN A 158 9.97 -11.77 37.87
CA ASN A 158 10.12 -13.16 38.33
C ASN A 158 9.96 -13.33 39.85
N SER A 159 10.25 -12.29 40.64
CA SER A 159 10.51 -12.46 42.07
C SER A 159 9.78 -11.43 42.96
N CYS A 160 9.04 -10.50 42.38
CA CYS A 160 8.37 -9.45 43.12
C CYS A 160 7.07 -9.99 43.77
N PRO A 161 6.95 -9.98 45.10
CA PRO A 161 5.74 -10.46 45.78
C PRO A 161 4.52 -9.58 45.53
N LEU A 162 4.74 -8.33 45.09
CA LEU A 162 3.70 -7.37 44.71
C LEU A 162 3.25 -7.54 43.24
N GLN A 163 3.48 -8.71 42.63
CA GLN A 163 3.05 -8.98 41.27
C GLN A 163 1.54 -9.29 41.23
N LEU A 164 0.82 -8.51 40.43
CA LEU A 164 -0.59 -8.69 40.16
C LEU A 164 -0.76 -9.74 39.04
N LEU A 165 -1.71 -10.64 39.24
CA LEU A 165 -2.16 -11.62 38.26
C LEU A 165 -3.63 -11.34 37.92
N THR A 166 -3.95 -11.52 36.66
CA THR A 166 -5.34 -11.57 36.20
C THR A 166 -5.99 -12.87 36.67
N CYS A 167 -7.29 -12.81 36.97
CA CYS A 167 -8.09 -13.99 37.23
C CYS A 167 -7.99 -15.00 36.07
N TRP A 168 -7.98 -16.30 36.38
CA TRP A 168 -7.95 -17.36 35.37
C TRP A 168 -9.12 -17.32 34.39
N PHE A 169 -10.25 -16.72 34.81
CA PHE A 169 -11.46 -16.58 34.00
C PHE A 169 -11.53 -15.24 33.26
N HIS A 170 -10.44 -14.49 33.16
CA HIS A 170 -10.38 -13.22 32.43
C HIS A 170 -10.81 -13.35 30.97
N SER A 171 -10.42 -14.41 30.28
CA SER A 171 -10.86 -14.69 28.90
C SER A 171 -12.36 -14.96 28.76
N PHE A 172 -13.06 -15.22 29.87
CA PHE A 172 -14.51 -15.40 29.93
C PHE A 172 -15.25 -14.15 30.48
N GLY A 173 -14.52 -13.10 30.85
CA GLY A 173 -15.06 -11.82 31.31
C GLY A 173 -14.90 -11.49 32.80
N CYS A 174 -13.99 -12.16 33.52
CA CYS A 174 -13.64 -11.77 34.90
C CYS A 174 -12.40 -10.86 34.93
N ASP A 175 -12.59 -9.57 35.17
CA ASP A 175 -11.52 -8.56 35.17
C ASP A 175 -10.81 -8.39 36.52
N HIS A 176 -10.99 -9.34 37.44
CA HIS A 176 -10.37 -9.25 38.76
C HIS A 176 -8.84 -9.38 38.68
N LEU A 177 -8.15 -8.40 39.28
CA LEU A 177 -6.70 -8.33 39.37
C LEU A 177 -6.30 -8.47 40.83
N CYS A 178 -5.53 -9.50 41.17
CA CYS A 178 -5.14 -9.75 42.56
C CYS A 178 -3.69 -10.18 42.65
N LEU A 179 -3.10 -10.01 43.84
CA LEU A 179 -1.77 -10.52 44.10
C LEU A 179 -1.78 -12.04 43.94
N LYS A 180 -0.66 -12.59 43.45
CA LYS A 180 -0.52 -14.03 43.21
C LYS A 180 -0.95 -14.91 44.40
N GLU A 181 -0.72 -14.43 45.63
CA GLU A 181 -1.06 -15.11 46.88
C GLU A 181 -2.56 -15.09 47.22
N LEU A 182 -3.32 -14.12 46.67
CA LEU A 182 -4.77 -13.94 46.89
C LEU A 182 -5.63 -14.51 45.76
N LEU A 183 -5.00 -14.97 44.67
CA LEU A 183 -5.71 -15.48 43.49
C LEU A 183 -6.52 -16.75 43.81
N GLU A 184 -5.98 -17.66 44.62
CA GLU A 184 -6.72 -18.87 45.01
C GLU A 184 -7.96 -18.56 45.85
N GLU A 185 -7.88 -17.55 46.71
CA GLU A 185 -9.00 -17.09 47.53
C GLU A 185 -10.10 -16.44 46.67
N HIS A 186 -9.72 -15.56 45.75
CA HIS A 186 -10.65 -14.98 44.77
C HIS A 186 -11.35 -16.06 43.93
N LEU A 187 -10.59 -17.02 43.39
CA LEU A 187 -11.16 -18.13 42.62
C LEU A 187 -12.11 -18.98 43.46
N ALA A 188 -11.82 -19.13 44.75
CA ALA A 188 -12.64 -19.92 45.66
C ALA A 188 -13.93 -19.21 46.11
N LEU A 189 -13.92 -17.89 46.23
CA LEU A 189 -15.10 -17.09 46.58
C LEU A 189 -16.03 -16.91 45.37
N GLN A 190 -15.48 -16.72 44.17
CA GLN A 190 -16.24 -16.36 42.96
C GLN A 190 -16.58 -17.56 42.04
N LYS A 191 -16.63 -18.79 42.59
CA LYS A 191 -16.85 -20.03 41.81
C LYS A 191 -18.12 -19.99 40.95
N LYS A 192 -19.23 -19.53 41.53
CA LYS A 192 -20.54 -19.47 40.84
C LYS A 192 -20.52 -18.45 39.70
N TYR A 193 -19.98 -17.26 39.98
CA TYR A 193 -19.80 -16.19 38.99
C TYR A 193 -18.95 -16.66 37.80
N HIS A 194 -17.80 -17.30 38.06
CA HIS A 194 -16.94 -17.84 37.01
C HIS A 194 -17.62 -18.94 36.19
N PHE A 195 -18.40 -19.82 36.83
CA PHE A 195 -19.16 -20.86 36.13
C PHE A 195 -20.20 -20.26 35.18
N ASP A 196 -20.93 -19.23 35.61
CA ASP A 196 -21.95 -18.56 34.80
C ASP A 196 -21.33 -17.87 33.57
N LEU A 197 -20.14 -17.26 33.71
CA LEU A 197 -19.38 -16.70 32.59
C LEU A 197 -19.03 -17.75 31.53
N VAL A 198 -18.56 -18.93 31.96
CA VAL A 198 -18.22 -20.05 31.06
C VAL A 198 -19.46 -20.58 30.34
N ILE A 199 -20.59 -20.74 31.04
CA ILE A 199 -21.86 -21.18 30.43
C ILE A 199 -22.35 -20.17 29.38
N LYS A 200 -22.29 -18.87 29.69
CA LYS A 200 -22.66 -17.81 28.74
C LYS A 200 -21.77 -17.85 27.49
N HIS A 201 -20.47 -18.05 27.66
CA HIS A 201 -19.52 -18.17 26.55
C HIS A 201 -19.81 -19.41 25.68
N LEU A 202 -20.11 -20.56 26.29
CA LEU A 202 -20.53 -21.79 25.61
C LEU A 202 -21.80 -21.58 24.77
N GLY A 203 -22.81 -20.88 25.31
CA GLY A 203 -24.03 -20.55 24.58
C GLY A 203 -23.77 -19.68 23.35
N SER A 204 -22.87 -18.70 23.47
CA SER A 204 -22.45 -17.86 22.32
C SER A 204 -21.74 -18.68 21.24
N LEU A 205 -20.86 -19.61 21.63
CA LEU A 205 -20.16 -20.49 20.70
C LEU A 205 -21.12 -21.42 19.96
N GLN A 206 -22.13 -21.98 20.64
CA GLN A 206 -23.15 -22.81 20.00
C GLN A 206 -23.94 -22.05 18.93
N GLN A 207 -24.33 -20.79 19.20
CA GLN A 207 -25.00 -19.94 18.21
C GLN A 207 -24.11 -19.65 16.99
N LYS A 208 -22.82 -19.38 17.22
CA LYS A 208 -21.85 -19.16 16.12
C LYS A 208 -21.69 -20.42 15.26
N ILE A 209 -21.59 -21.60 15.89
CA ILE A 209 -21.49 -22.88 15.16
C ILE A 209 -22.75 -23.11 14.33
N GLN A 210 -23.93 -22.86 14.88
CA GLN A 210 -25.19 -23.03 14.15
C GLN A 210 -25.29 -22.10 12.94
N TYR A 211 -24.93 -20.82 13.10
CA TYR A 211 -24.88 -19.87 12.00
C TYR A 211 -23.90 -20.31 10.89
N SER A 212 -22.69 -20.73 11.27
CA SER A 212 -21.70 -21.22 10.29
C SER A 212 -22.14 -22.50 9.57
N GLN A 213 -22.91 -23.37 10.23
CA GLN A 213 -23.49 -24.56 9.59
C GLN A 213 -24.54 -24.19 8.54
N GLU A 214 -25.44 -23.24 8.86
CA GLU A 214 -26.44 -22.74 7.92
C GLU A 214 -25.79 -22.09 6.68
N GLU A 215 -24.78 -21.26 6.90
CA GLU A 215 -24.01 -20.62 5.82
C GLU A 215 -23.28 -21.66 4.94
N SER A 216 -22.67 -22.68 5.55
CA SER A 216 -22.01 -23.76 4.80
C SER A 216 -22.99 -24.53 3.92
N THR A 217 -24.20 -24.82 4.41
CA THR A 217 -25.24 -25.50 3.59
C THR A 217 -25.69 -24.65 2.41
N LYS A 218 -25.83 -23.33 2.58
CA LYS A 218 -26.17 -22.41 1.48
C LYS A 218 -25.08 -22.40 0.40
N LEU A 219 -23.82 -22.30 0.81
CA LEU A 219 -22.68 -22.32 -0.11
C LEU A 219 -22.52 -23.67 -0.84
N GLN A 220 -22.88 -24.78 -0.20
CA GLN A 220 -22.92 -26.08 -0.86
C GLN A 220 -23.98 -26.15 -1.97
N ALA A 221 -25.17 -25.59 -1.74
CA ALA A 221 -26.24 -25.52 -2.74
C ALA A 221 -25.87 -24.62 -3.93
N GLU A 222 -25.23 -23.47 -3.68
CA GLU A 222 -24.73 -22.59 -4.73
C GLU A 222 -23.63 -23.27 -5.56
N ASN A 223 -22.69 -23.97 -4.92
CA ASN A 223 -21.65 -24.73 -5.63
C ASN A 223 -22.22 -25.83 -6.52
N GLN A 224 -23.26 -26.56 -6.09
CA GLN A 224 -23.93 -27.56 -6.92
C GLN A 224 -24.60 -26.94 -8.15
N THR A 225 -25.19 -25.76 -8.00
CA THR A 225 -25.82 -25.01 -9.09
C THR A 225 -24.77 -24.58 -10.12
N LEU A 226 -23.68 -23.96 -9.65
CA LEU A 226 -22.56 -23.54 -10.51
C LEU A 226 -21.90 -24.72 -11.24
N LYS A 227 -21.74 -25.86 -10.55
CA LYS A 227 -21.18 -27.07 -11.16
C LYS A 227 -22.02 -27.56 -12.34
N SER A 228 -23.35 -27.53 -12.19
CA SER A 228 -24.29 -27.91 -13.26
C SER A 228 -24.25 -26.94 -14.44
N GLU A 229 -24.12 -25.63 -14.18
CA GLU A 229 -23.97 -24.62 -15.24
C GLU A 229 -22.65 -24.76 -16.01
N ILE A 230 -21.54 -25.03 -15.30
CA ILE A 230 -20.24 -25.28 -15.91
C ILE A 230 -20.31 -26.52 -16.80
N GLU A 231 -20.93 -27.60 -16.33
CA GLU A 231 -21.08 -28.84 -17.09
C GLU A 231 -21.89 -28.65 -18.38
N LEU A 232 -22.97 -27.84 -18.33
CA LEU A 232 -23.72 -27.43 -19.51
C LEU A 232 -22.88 -26.61 -20.51
N LYS A 233 -22.07 -25.67 -20.02
CA LYS A 233 -21.18 -24.85 -20.87
C LYS A 233 -20.08 -25.71 -21.51
N VAL A 234 -19.45 -26.60 -20.74
CA VAL A 234 -18.43 -27.53 -21.24
C VAL A 234 -19.01 -28.45 -22.31
N ASN A 235 -20.20 -29.01 -22.09
CA ASN A 235 -20.88 -29.84 -23.09
C ASN A 235 -21.21 -29.08 -24.38
N LYS A 236 -21.57 -27.79 -24.28
CA LYS A 236 -21.80 -26.93 -25.44
C LYS A 236 -20.50 -26.66 -26.20
N SER A 237 -19.41 -26.33 -25.50
CA SER A 237 -18.09 -26.11 -26.11
C SER A 237 -17.54 -27.39 -26.76
N ASN A 238 -17.68 -28.55 -26.11
CA ASN A 238 -17.22 -29.82 -26.67
C ASN A 238 -17.95 -30.19 -27.97
N LYS A 239 -19.24 -29.87 -28.10
CA LYS A 239 -19.99 -30.04 -29.36
C LYS A 239 -19.44 -29.16 -30.49
N VAL A 240 -19.10 -27.91 -30.19
CA VAL A 240 -18.48 -26.98 -31.16
C VAL A 240 -17.11 -27.50 -31.59
N ILE A 241 -16.27 -27.91 -30.63
CA ILE A 241 -14.94 -28.47 -30.90
C ILE A 241 -15.02 -29.74 -31.76
N HIS A 242 -16.00 -30.62 -31.51
CA HIS A 242 -16.20 -31.80 -32.36
C HIS A 242 -16.54 -31.42 -33.80
N SER A 243 -17.47 -30.48 -34.00
CA SER A 243 -17.85 -29.98 -35.32
C SER A 243 -16.67 -29.35 -36.07
N GLU A 244 -15.88 -28.51 -35.38
CA GLU A 244 -14.69 -27.86 -35.96
C GLU A 244 -13.60 -28.88 -36.29
N ASN A 245 -13.41 -29.92 -35.46
CA ASN A 245 -12.45 -30.99 -35.74
C ASN A 245 -12.86 -31.84 -36.94
N ASP A 246 -14.17 -32.11 -37.12
CA ASP A 246 -14.68 -32.82 -38.29
C ASP A 246 -14.45 -32.00 -39.57
N GLU A 247 -14.67 -30.68 -39.53
CA GLU A 247 -14.36 -29.76 -40.65
C GLU A 247 -12.86 -29.71 -40.96
N ILE A 248 -12.01 -29.61 -39.93
CA ILE A 248 -10.55 -29.65 -40.09
C ILE A 248 -10.10 -30.98 -40.71
N GLN A 249 -10.70 -32.10 -40.33
CA GLN A 249 -10.36 -33.41 -40.87
C GLN A 249 -10.77 -33.53 -42.35
N GLN A 250 -11.95 -33.02 -42.73
CA GLN A 250 -12.36 -32.95 -44.13
C GLN A 250 -11.40 -32.08 -44.97
N LEU A 251 -10.98 -30.92 -44.46
CA LEU A 251 -10.00 -30.05 -45.12
C LEU A 251 -8.64 -30.74 -45.29
N LYS A 252 -8.17 -31.48 -44.27
CA LYS A 252 -6.93 -32.26 -44.36
C LYS A 252 -7.01 -33.35 -45.43
N ASP A 253 -8.13 -34.04 -45.53
CA ASP A 253 -8.33 -35.09 -46.53
C ASP A 253 -8.39 -34.50 -47.95
N GLN A 254 -9.02 -33.32 -48.13
CA GLN A 254 -8.99 -32.58 -49.39
C GLN A 254 -7.57 -32.17 -49.79
N LEU A 255 -6.81 -31.56 -48.88
CA LEU A 255 -5.40 -31.19 -49.09
C LEU A 255 -4.53 -32.41 -49.45
N ARG A 256 -4.82 -33.58 -48.87
CA ARG A 256 -4.11 -34.82 -49.18
C ARG A 256 -4.41 -35.31 -50.59
N GLN A 257 -5.66 -35.20 -51.04
CA GLN A 257 -6.06 -35.55 -52.42
C GLN A 257 -5.43 -34.60 -53.44
N GLU A 258 -5.44 -33.29 -53.18
CA GLU A 258 -4.77 -32.30 -54.04
C GLU A 258 -3.26 -32.55 -54.12
N LYS A 259 -2.62 -32.89 -53.00
CA LYS A 259 -1.20 -33.25 -52.98
C LYS A 259 -0.91 -34.46 -53.87
N ILE A 260 -1.71 -35.52 -53.79
CA ILE A 260 -1.56 -36.72 -54.63
C ILE A 260 -1.76 -36.37 -56.11
N GLN A 261 -2.72 -35.50 -56.44
CA GLN A 261 -2.91 -35.03 -57.82
C GLN A 261 -1.69 -34.28 -58.34
N HIS A 262 -1.10 -33.41 -57.52
CA HIS A 262 0.13 -32.69 -57.87
C HIS A 262 1.34 -33.63 -58.02
N GLU A 263 1.49 -34.63 -57.15
CA GLU A 263 2.56 -35.63 -57.25
C GLU A 263 2.45 -36.45 -58.55
N ASN A 264 1.25 -36.92 -58.89
CA ASN A 264 1.00 -37.65 -60.15
C ASN A 264 1.25 -36.75 -61.39
N ALA A 265 0.89 -35.47 -61.32
CA ALA A 265 1.17 -34.52 -62.40
C ALA A 265 2.69 -34.31 -62.56
N LEU A 266 3.43 -34.22 -61.45
CA LEU A 266 4.89 -34.10 -61.46
C LEU A 266 5.55 -35.32 -62.11
N GLU A 267 5.10 -36.52 -61.75
CA GLU A 267 5.61 -37.78 -62.31
C GLU A 267 5.34 -37.87 -63.83
N SER A 268 4.17 -37.41 -64.29
CA SER A 268 3.88 -37.33 -65.73
C SER A 268 4.81 -36.36 -66.49
N LEU A 269 5.11 -35.21 -65.88
CA LEU A 269 6.05 -34.22 -66.42
C LEU A 269 7.49 -34.74 -66.47
N GLU A 270 7.88 -35.56 -65.50
CA GLU A 270 9.21 -36.18 -65.42
C GLU A 270 9.40 -37.24 -66.50
N ILE A 271 8.37 -38.02 -66.81
CA ILE A 271 8.35 -38.96 -67.94
C ILE A 271 8.50 -38.20 -69.27
N ASP A 272 7.71 -37.13 -69.47
CA ASP A 272 7.79 -36.27 -70.66
C ASP A 272 9.18 -35.64 -70.84
N PHE A 273 9.79 -35.18 -69.73
CA PHE A 273 11.14 -34.63 -69.74
C PHE A 273 12.18 -35.68 -70.13
N THR A 274 12.08 -36.89 -69.58
CA THR A 274 12.98 -38.01 -69.88
C THR A 274 12.89 -38.44 -71.34
N GLU A 275 11.68 -38.41 -71.92
CA GLU A 275 11.47 -38.73 -73.34
C GLU A 275 12.06 -37.66 -74.27
N LYS A 276 11.87 -36.36 -73.93
CA LYS A 276 12.53 -35.26 -74.63
C LYS A 276 14.06 -35.32 -74.50
N GLU A 277 14.58 -35.72 -73.36
CA GLU A 277 16.02 -35.91 -73.15
C GLU A 277 16.57 -37.02 -74.07
N LYS A 278 15.87 -38.15 -74.18
CA LYS A 278 16.22 -39.22 -75.14
C LYS A 278 16.22 -38.72 -76.58
N GLN A 279 15.19 -37.99 -77.00
CA GLN A 279 15.12 -37.40 -78.34
C GLN A 279 16.27 -36.43 -78.59
N THR A 280 16.60 -35.60 -77.59
CA THR A 280 17.73 -34.64 -77.66
C THR A 280 19.07 -35.38 -77.79
N ASN A 281 19.24 -36.49 -77.05
CA ASN A 281 20.43 -37.33 -77.11
C ASN A 281 20.58 -38.04 -78.46
N GLU A 282 19.49 -38.54 -79.05
CA GLU A 282 19.49 -39.08 -80.41
C GLU A 282 19.83 -38.01 -81.45
N LEU A 283 19.21 -36.83 -81.36
CA LEU A 283 19.51 -35.71 -82.25
C LEU A 283 20.99 -35.29 -82.15
N THR A 284 21.55 -35.29 -80.95
CA THR A 284 22.96 -35.01 -80.68
C THR A 284 23.87 -36.07 -81.29
N LYS A 285 23.47 -37.34 -81.27
CA LYS A 285 24.20 -38.44 -81.91
C LYS A 285 24.18 -38.33 -83.43
N LEU A 286 23.03 -37.99 -84.01
CA LEU A 286 22.85 -37.69 -85.43
C LEU A 286 23.69 -36.47 -85.87
N LEU A 287 23.73 -35.42 -85.05
CA LEU A 287 24.60 -34.25 -85.26
C LEU A 287 26.07 -34.66 -85.29
N LYS A 288 26.53 -35.50 -84.35
CA LYS A 288 27.91 -36.02 -84.34
C LYS A 288 28.24 -36.88 -85.57
N GLU A 289 27.29 -37.68 -86.06
CA GLU A 289 27.47 -38.43 -87.32
C GLU A 289 27.50 -37.51 -88.54
N LYS A 290 26.66 -36.47 -88.56
CA LYS A 290 26.66 -35.46 -89.62
C LYS A 290 27.92 -34.62 -89.60
N ASP A 291 28.44 -34.25 -88.42
CA ASP A 291 29.74 -33.60 -88.27
C ASP A 291 30.87 -34.49 -88.76
N LYS A 292 30.86 -35.80 -88.47
CA LYS A 292 31.81 -36.76 -89.06
C LYS A 292 31.70 -36.83 -90.59
N GLN A 293 30.49 -36.80 -91.14
CA GLN A 293 30.28 -36.74 -92.61
C GLN A 293 30.78 -35.40 -93.19
N ILE A 294 30.57 -34.28 -92.50
CA ILE A 294 31.08 -32.97 -92.88
C ILE A 294 32.62 -32.97 -92.82
N ASP A 295 33.22 -33.59 -91.82
CA ASP A 295 34.68 -33.69 -91.71
C ASP A 295 35.27 -34.63 -92.78
N GLN A 296 34.59 -35.71 -93.15
CA GLN A 296 34.91 -36.52 -94.33
C GLN A 296 34.77 -35.73 -95.64
N PHE A 297 33.72 -34.91 -95.77
CA PHE A 297 33.55 -33.99 -96.90
C PHE A 297 34.64 -32.91 -96.93
N LYS A 298 35.08 -32.40 -95.77
CA LYS A 298 36.21 -31.46 -95.64
C LYS A 298 37.55 -32.12 -95.96
N GLU A 299 37.73 -33.41 -95.68
CA GLU A 299 38.90 -34.18 -96.12
C GLU A 299 38.87 -34.48 -97.62
N GLN A 300 37.69 -34.76 -98.20
CA GLN A 300 37.51 -34.86 -99.65
C GLN A 300 37.72 -33.51 -100.35
N SER A 301 37.33 -32.39 -99.72
CA SER A 301 37.59 -31.04 -100.23
C SER A 301 39.03 -30.57 -100.00
N LYS A 302 39.80 -31.20 -99.11
CA LYS A 302 41.25 -30.96 -98.95
C LYS A 302 42.08 -31.49 -100.13
N ASN A 303 41.52 -32.36 -100.98
CA ASN A 303 42.16 -32.81 -102.22
C ASN A 303 41.91 -31.89 -103.42
N ASN A 304 41.15 -30.80 -103.27
CA ASN A 304 41.04 -29.76 -104.29
C ASN A 304 41.29 -28.37 -103.66
N ASN A 305 42.56 -27.96 -103.78
CA ASN A 305 43.07 -26.59 -103.88
C ASN A 305 42.40 -25.46 -103.08
N SER A 306 43.20 -24.95 -102.13
CA SER A 306 43.62 -23.55 -101.95
C SER A 306 42.59 -22.42 -101.77
N LEU A 307 42.85 -21.62 -100.72
CA LEU A 307 42.30 -20.29 -100.37
C LEU A 307 41.06 -20.27 -99.47
N PHE A 308 41.27 -20.30 -98.15
CA PHE A 308 41.20 -19.08 -97.32
C PHE A 308 41.56 -19.40 -95.86
N LYS A 309 42.51 -18.63 -95.32
CA LYS A 309 42.93 -18.60 -93.92
C LYS A 309 42.52 -17.21 -93.40
N GLY A 310 41.72 -17.13 -92.34
CA GLY A 310 41.45 -15.84 -91.69
C GLY A 310 40.22 -15.84 -90.77
N TYR A 311 40.44 -15.51 -89.51
CA TYR A 311 39.47 -15.23 -88.44
C TYR A 311 38.88 -16.42 -87.66
N GLN A 312 39.71 -17.00 -86.80
CA GLN A 312 39.24 -17.69 -85.60
C GLN A 312 40.07 -17.20 -84.41
N ASN A 313 39.70 -16.05 -83.82
CA ASN A 313 40.26 -15.61 -82.54
C ASN A 313 39.45 -14.54 -81.78
N ASN A 314 38.11 -14.52 -81.90
CA ASN A 314 37.26 -13.59 -81.12
C ASN A 314 36.11 -14.24 -80.34
N CYS A 315 35.95 -15.57 -80.32
CA CYS A 315 34.83 -16.21 -79.61
C CYS A 315 35.22 -16.88 -78.27
N ASN A 316 36.47 -17.33 -78.12
CA ASN A 316 36.89 -17.98 -76.87
C ASN A 316 37.23 -16.98 -75.76
N ILE A 317 37.62 -15.75 -76.10
CA ILE A 317 37.91 -14.70 -75.11
C ILE A 317 36.60 -14.18 -74.47
N CYS A 318 35.55 -13.97 -75.26
CA CYS A 318 34.23 -13.57 -74.72
C CYS A 318 33.60 -14.64 -73.84
N LEU A 319 33.72 -15.93 -74.18
CA LEU A 319 33.23 -17.03 -73.32
C LEU A 319 34.00 -17.11 -72.00
N ILE A 320 35.31 -16.89 -72.01
CA ILE A 320 36.13 -16.86 -70.79
C ILE A 320 35.78 -15.66 -69.92
N PHE A 321 35.54 -14.47 -70.48
CA PHE A 321 35.08 -13.29 -69.72
C PHE A 321 33.65 -13.43 -69.21
N LEU A 322 32.74 -14.07 -69.94
CA LEU A 322 31.37 -14.33 -69.50
C LEU A 322 31.35 -15.35 -68.36
N VAL A 323 32.15 -16.41 -68.47
CA VAL A 323 32.29 -17.44 -67.43
C VAL A 323 33.03 -16.87 -66.21
N LEU A 324 34.05 -16.02 -66.38
CA LEU A 324 34.69 -15.31 -65.26
C LEU A 324 33.75 -14.31 -64.59
N ALA A 325 32.91 -13.60 -65.35
CA ALA A 325 31.90 -12.68 -64.79
C ALA A 325 30.78 -13.42 -64.04
N ILE A 326 30.37 -14.60 -64.53
CA ILE A 326 29.40 -15.48 -63.86
C ILE A 326 30.04 -16.13 -62.62
N ILE A 327 31.32 -16.51 -62.68
CA ILE A 327 32.05 -17.03 -61.52
C ILE A 327 32.27 -15.92 -60.49
N LEU A 328 32.63 -14.69 -60.86
CA LEU A 328 32.78 -13.54 -59.95
C LEU A 328 31.45 -13.10 -59.33
N SER A 329 30.33 -13.21 -60.05
CA SER A 329 29.00 -12.93 -59.49
C SER A 329 28.51 -14.04 -58.55
N LEU A 330 28.82 -15.30 -58.83
CA LEU A 330 28.52 -16.45 -57.94
C LEU A 330 29.44 -16.48 -56.71
N TYR A 331 30.73 -16.13 -56.85
CA TYR A 331 31.71 -16.14 -55.75
C TYR A 331 31.44 -15.03 -54.72
N ASN A 332 30.79 -13.93 -55.11
CA ASN A 332 30.40 -12.85 -54.20
C ASN A 332 28.96 -12.98 -53.64
N ALA A 333 28.05 -13.68 -54.32
CA ALA A 333 26.66 -13.82 -53.86
C ALA A 333 26.47 -14.91 -52.79
N ILE A 334 27.24 -16.00 -52.86
CA ILE A 334 27.12 -17.16 -51.95
C ILE A 334 27.63 -16.86 -50.52
N PRO A 335 28.77 -16.14 -50.31
CA PRO A 335 29.24 -15.81 -48.96
C PRO A 335 28.34 -14.81 -48.22
N VAL A 336 27.71 -13.87 -48.95
CA VAL A 336 26.90 -12.79 -48.35
C VAL A 336 25.65 -13.34 -47.68
N HIS A 337 24.89 -14.21 -48.36
CA HIS A 337 23.69 -14.82 -47.77
C HIS A 337 24.00 -15.80 -46.63
N TRP A 338 25.21 -16.41 -46.63
CA TRP A 338 25.65 -17.29 -45.56
C TRP A 338 25.86 -16.54 -44.24
N TYR A 339 26.36 -15.30 -44.30
CA TYR A 339 26.56 -14.47 -43.11
C TYR A 339 25.24 -14.01 -42.47
N THR A 340 24.21 -13.63 -43.25
CA THR A 340 22.89 -13.28 -42.70
C THR A 340 22.28 -14.48 -42.01
N TYR A 341 22.27 -15.63 -42.68
CA TYR A 341 21.70 -16.85 -42.15
C TYR A 341 22.41 -17.30 -40.87
N SER A 342 23.75 -17.17 -40.83
CA SER A 342 24.54 -17.43 -39.63
C SER A 342 24.20 -16.43 -38.51
N GLY A 343 24.08 -15.15 -38.83
CA GLY A 343 23.65 -14.11 -37.89
C GLY A 343 22.29 -14.42 -37.26
N ASP A 344 21.28 -14.71 -38.10
CA ASP A 344 19.92 -15.05 -37.67
C ASP A 344 19.90 -16.33 -36.82
N TYR A 345 20.68 -17.34 -37.22
CA TYR A 345 20.84 -18.58 -36.46
C TYR A 345 21.39 -18.31 -35.07
N TYR A 346 22.47 -17.52 -34.94
CA TYR A 346 23.05 -17.20 -33.64
C TYR A 346 22.13 -16.30 -32.81
N TYR A 347 21.44 -15.35 -33.44
CA TYR A 347 20.46 -14.49 -32.77
C TYR A 347 19.32 -15.31 -32.15
N ASN A 348 18.74 -16.23 -32.92
CA ASN A 348 17.66 -17.11 -32.45
C ASN A 348 18.13 -18.08 -31.36
N ASN A 349 19.40 -18.47 -31.37
CA ASN A 349 20.03 -19.27 -30.31
C ASN A 349 20.54 -18.43 -29.12
N LYS A 350 20.17 -17.15 -29.04
CA LYS A 350 20.56 -16.19 -27.98
C LYS A 350 22.07 -15.97 -27.84
N GLN A 351 22.85 -16.28 -28.87
CA GLN A 351 24.30 -16.02 -28.93
C GLN A 351 24.56 -14.66 -29.59
N TYR A 352 24.15 -13.59 -28.91
CA TYR A 352 24.08 -12.25 -29.50
C TYR A 352 25.44 -11.68 -29.91
N ASP A 353 26.52 -11.94 -29.16
CA ASP A 353 27.87 -11.50 -29.55
C ASP A 353 28.31 -12.09 -30.89
N LYS A 354 28.01 -13.37 -31.14
CA LYS A 354 28.29 -14.02 -32.43
C LYS A 354 27.39 -13.47 -33.52
N ALA A 355 26.09 -13.28 -33.25
CA ALA A 355 25.18 -12.67 -34.20
C ALA A 355 25.70 -11.31 -34.67
N ILE A 356 26.13 -10.45 -33.74
CA ILE A 356 26.75 -9.15 -34.02
C ILE A 356 27.98 -9.30 -34.91
N GLU A 357 28.87 -10.24 -34.60
CA GLU A 357 30.08 -10.51 -35.40
C GLU A 357 29.73 -10.84 -36.86
N TYR A 358 28.77 -11.73 -37.07
CA TYR A 358 28.36 -12.19 -38.39
C TYR A 358 27.63 -11.10 -39.18
N TYR A 359 26.71 -10.36 -38.56
CA TYR A 359 26.04 -9.23 -39.23
C TYR A 359 27.02 -8.10 -39.58
N LYS A 360 28.02 -7.81 -38.74
CA LYS A 360 29.08 -6.82 -39.06
C LYS A 360 29.93 -7.24 -40.25
N LYS A 361 30.27 -8.52 -40.36
CA LYS A 361 31.03 -9.06 -41.51
C LYS A 361 30.27 -8.87 -42.81
N GLU A 362 28.96 -9.15 -42.80
CA GLU A 362 28.12 -8.93 -43.97
C GLU A 362 27.96 -7.45 -44.31
N LEU A 363 27.69 -6.60 -43.31
CA LEU A 363 27.54 -5.16 -43.52
C LEU A 363 28.78 -4.56 -44.18
N LYS A 364 29.99 -4.93 -43.72
CA LYS A 364 31.25 -4.49 -44.32
C LYS A 364 31.38 -4.95 -45.78
N MET A 365 30.93 -6.16 -46.10
CA MET A 365 30.99 -6.69 -47.47
C MET A 365 30.00 -5.98 -48.39
N ILE A 366 28.78 -5.72 -47.93
CA ILE A 366 27.72 -5.06 -48.70
C ILE A 366 28.04 -3.59 -48.94
N LEU A 367 28.59 -2.88 -47.95
CA LEU A 367 29.03 -1.48 -48.10
C LEU A 367 30.15 -1.32 -49.14
N ASN A 368 30.91 -2.38 -49.44
CA ASN A 368 31.94 -2.36 -50.49
C ASN A 368 31.39 -2.66 -51.89
N VAL A 369 30.15 -3.15 -52.00
CA VAL A 369 29.56 -3.68 -53.25
C VAL A 369 28.41 -2.81 -53.75
N PHE A 370 27.62 -2.22 -52.85
CA PHE A 370 26.45 -1.41 -53.18
C PHE A 370 26.70 0.06 -52.84
N GLU A 371 26.16 0.99 -53.64
CA GLU A 371 26.09 2.41 -53.27
C GLU A 371 25.31 2.59 -51.97
N THR A 372 25.60 3.66 -51.23
CA THR A 372 25.31 3.83 -49.80
C THR A 372 23.83 3.69 -49.39
N ASN A 373 22.87 3.64 -50.31
CA ASN A 373 21.43 3.66 -50.01
C ASN A 373 20.69 2.42 -50.54
N HIS A 374 21.08 1.23 -50.09
CA HIS A 374 20.42 -0.02 -50.45
C HIS A 374 19.55 -0.57 -49.31
N LYS A 375 18.31 -1.00 -49.58
CA LYS A 375 17.36 -1.57 -48.58
C LYS A 375 17.98 -2.64 -47.66
N LYS A 376 18.89 -3.45 -48.20
CA LYS A 376 19.60 -4.50 -47.46
C LYS A 376 20.54 -3.94 -46.37
N ILE A 377 21.11 -2.76 -46.58
CA ILE A 377 21.94 -2.05 -45.57
C ILE A 377 21.06 -1.63 -44.39
N ALA A 378 19.87 -1.07 -44.65
CA ALA A 378 18.93 -0.69 -43.60
C ALA A 378 18.47 -1.88 -42.74
N LEU A 379 18.20 -3.04 -43.37
CA LEU A 379 17.85 -4.28 -42.68
C LEU A 379 18.98 -4.76 -41.74
N LEU A 380 20.21 -4.84 -42.26
CA LEU A 380 21.36 -5.28 -41.45
C LEU A 380 21.64 -4.37 -40.26
N TYR A 381 21.49 -3.05 -40.43
CA TYR A 381 21.58 -2.12 -39.31
C TYR A 381 20.45 -2.35 -38.29
N SER A 382 19.24 -2.69 -38.72
CA SER A 382 18.14 -3.06 -37.81
C SER A 382 18.43 -4.36 -37.04
N ASP A 383 18.96 -5.38 -37.72
CA ASP A 383 19.33 -6.67 -37.10
C ASP A 383 20.50 -6.53 -36.13
N LEU A 384 21.49 -5.71 -36.47
CA LEU A 384 22.56 -5.29 -35.54
C LEU A 384 21.98 -4.56 -34.34
N GLY A 385 21.07 -3.61 -34.55
CA GLY A 385 20.38 -2.89 -33.49
C GLY A 385 19.63 -3.83 -32.54
N ASN A 386 18.90 -4.80 -33.09
CA ASN A 386 18.18 -5.83 -32.32
C ASN A 386 19.14 -6.71 -31.50
N SER A 387 20.27 -7.10 -32.10
CA SER A 387 21.29 -7.91 -31.46
C SER A 387 21.97 -7.17 -30.31
N TYR A 388 22.33 -5.91 -30.53
CA TYR A 388 22.88 -5.03 -29.49
C TYR A 388 21.90 -4.77 -28.35
N TYR A 389 20.61 -4.57 -28.67
CA TYR A 389 19.56 -4.39 -27.66
C TYR A 389 19.43 -5.62 -26.76
N LYS A 390 19.38 -6.82 -27.35
CA LYS A 390 19.31 -8.08 -26.60
C LYS A 390 20.56 -8.40 -25.80
N ASN A 391 21.68 -7.79 -26.15
CA ASN A 391 22.96 -7.90 -25.45
C ASN A 391 23.20 -6.74 -24.45
N ASP A 392 22.16 -5.99 -24.09
CA ASP A 392 22.19 -4.83 -23.19
C ASP A 392 23.14 -3.68 -23.60
N GLN A 393 23.56 -3.63 -24.86
CA GLN A 393 24.40 -2.57 -25.42
C GLN A 393 23.55 -1.47 -26.07
N TRP A 394 22.75 -0.77 -25.26
CA TRP A 394 21.70 0.14 -25.76
C TRP A 394 22.21 1.32 -26.58
N ASN A 395 23.40 1.86 -26.30
CA ASN A 395 23.98 2.95 -27.12
C ASN A 395 24.32 2.46 -28.54
N ASN A 396 24.92 1.27 -28.65
CA ASN A 396 25.22 0.65 -29.94
C ASN A 396 23.92 0.30 -30.67
N ALA A 397 22.89 -0.16 -29.94
CA ALA A 397 21.58 -0.44 -30.51
C ALA A 397 20.95 0.83 -31.12
N ILE A 398 20.94 1.95 -30.38
CA ILE A 398 20.43 3.24 -30.86
C ILE A 398 21.17 3.69 -32.13
N GLU A 399 22.51 3.69 -32.11
CA GLU A 399 23.32 4.08 -33.27
C GLU A 399 22.96 3.26 -34.52
N ASN A 400 22.80 1.95 -34.36
CA ASN A 400 22.47 1.06 -35.47
C ASN A 400 21.02 1.28 -35.95
N PHE A 401 20.04 1.50 -35.07
CA PHE A 401 18.68 1.85 -35.51
C PHE A 401 18.61 3.22 -36.20
N GLU A 402 19.36 4.23 -35.74
CA GLU A 402 19.46 5.52 -36.41
C GLU A 402 20.09 5.40 -37.81
N ASN A 403 21.12 4.56 -37.96
CA ASN A 403 21.70 4.25 -39.26
C ASN A 403 20.73 3.47 -40.16
N ALA A 404 19.95 2.53 -39.60
CA ALA A 404 18.89 1.85 -40.34
C ALA A 404 17.85 2.84 -40.90
N LEU A 405 17.48 3.85 -40.12
CA LEU A 405 16.56 4.90 -40.56
C LEU A 405 17.16 5.74 -41.71
N LYS A 406 18.42 6.17 -41.61
CA LYS A 406 19.10 6.95 -42.68
C LYS A 406 19.05 6.25 -44.05
N HIS A 407 19.17 4.93 -44.07
CA HIS A 407 19.18 4.13 -45.30
C HIS A 407 17.81 3.58 -45.70
N GLY A 408 16.76 3.82 -44.90
CA GLY A 408 15.44 3.20 -45.06
C GLY A 408 14.37 4.06 -45.74
N PHE A 409 14.64 5.34 -46.05
CA PHE A 409 13.63 6.29 -46.55
C PHE A 409 13.51 6.38 -48.08
N ASP A 410 14.43 5.80 -48.86
CA ASP A 410 14.56 6.09 -50.30
C ASP A 410 13.65 5.26 -51.24
N ASP A 411 12.88 4.30 -50.72
CA ASP A 411 12.11 3.36 -51.56
C ASP A 411 10.63 3.29 -51.13
N ASP A 412 9.71 3.61 -52.05
CA ASP A 412 8.25 3.73 -51.80
C ASP A 412 7.54 2.39 -51.50
N ALA A 413 8.29 1.29 -51.40
CA ALA A 413 7.76 -0.03 -51.14
C ALA A 413 7.21 -0.16 -49.70
N LYS A 414 5.94 -0.61 -49.58
CA LYS A 414 5.26 -0.88 -48.30
C LYS A 414 6.09 -1.69 -47.28
N PRO A 415 6.82 -2.77 -47.66
CA PRO A 415 7.65 -3.52 -46.72
C PRO A 415 8.80 -2.69 -46.13
N THR A 416 9.35 -1.73 -46.88
CA THR A 416 10.43 -0.85 -46.41
C THR A 416 9.89 0.12 -45.35
N ARG A 417 8.70 0.70 -45.56
CA ARG A 417 8.06 1.58 -44.57
C ARG A 417 7.69 0.82 -43.27
N ALA A 418 7.30 -0.44 -43.35
CA ALA A 418 7.04 -1.26 -42.15
C ALA A 418 8.33 -1.48 -41.32
N ASN A 419 9.46 -1.68 -41.98
CA ASN A 419 10.76 -1.80 -41.32
C ASN A 419 11.22 -0.48 -40.67
N VAL A 420 10.97 0.66 -41.32
CA VAL A 420 11.20 1.99 -40.74
C VAL A 420 10.39 2.16 -39.44
N ALA A 421 9.11 1.77 -39.43
CA ALA A 421 8.30 1.80 -38.22
C ALA A 421 8.84 0.88 -37.11
N ASN A 422 9.35 -0.31 -37.47
CA ASN A 422 9.98 -1.22 -36.50
C ASN A 422 11.24 -0.61 -35.88
N SER A 423 12.10 0.04 -36.68
CA SER A 423 13.28 0.74 -36.18
C SER A 423 12.92 1.87 -35.20
N TYR A 424 11.90 2.67 -35.51
CA TYR A 424 11.38 3.68 -34.58
C TYR A 424 10.83 3.07 -33.29
N ASN A 425 10.03 2.01 -33.39
CA ASN A 425 9.50 1.31 -32.22
C ASN A 425 10.62 0.74 -31.34
N ASN A 426 11.70 0.23 -31.94
CA ASN A 426 12.84 -0.30 -31.20
C ASN A 426 13.71 0.81 -30.58
N LEU A 427 13.83 1.97 -31.24
CA LEU A 427 14.41 3.17 -30.61
C LEU A 427 13.60 3.59 -29.38
N GLY A 428 12.27 3.61 -29.49
CA GLY A 428 11.37 3.87 -28.36
C GLY A 428 11.67 2.96 -27.17
N LYS A 429 11.77 1.63 -27.41
CA LYS A 429 12.12 0.64 -26.37
C LYS A 429 13.48 0.89 -25.72
N ASN A 430 14.48 1.29 -26.52
CA ASN A 430 15.82 1.60 -25.99
C ASN A 430 15.80 2.84 -25.10
N TYR A 431 15.10 3.90 -25.50
CA TYR A 431 15.00 5.12 -24.70
C TYR A 431 14.21 4.91 -23.41
N ASP A 432 13.15 4.08 -23.44
CA ASP A 432 12.42 3.69 -22.23
C ASP A 432 13.29 2.92 -21.23
N ASN A 433 14.10 1.97 -21.71
CA ASN A 433 15.06 1.25 -20.87
C ASN A 433 16.09 2.20 -20.21
N LYS A 434 16.41 3.31 -20.89
CA LYS A 434 17.26 4.40 -20.35
C LYS A 434 16.50 5.41 -19.49
N LYS A 435 15.21 5.19 -19.22
CA LYS A 435 14.31 6.11 -18.49
C LYS A 435 14.16 7.49 -19.14
N MET A 436 14.40 7.57 -20.45
CA MET A 436 14.24 8.78 -21.26
C MET A 436 12.87 8.76 -21.94
N HIS A 437 11.80 8.80 -21.13
CA HIS A 437 10.43 8.54 -21.60
C HIS A 437 9.94 9.52 -22.66
N ASP A 438 10.32 10.81 -22.59
CA ASP A 438 9.93 11.81 -23.60
C ASP A 438 10.46 11.45 -25.00
N LYS A 439 11.72 11.02 -25.09
CA LYS A 439 12.31 10.56 -26.37
C LYS A 439 11.69 9.25 -26.82
N ALA A 440 11.37 8.35 -25.88
CA ALA A 440 10.72 7.11 -26.20
C ALA A 440 9.35 7.36 -26.86
N ILE A 441 8.55 8.27 -26.28
CA ILE A 441 7.25 8.71 -26.79
C ILE A 441 7.38 9.24 -28.23
N GLU A 442 8.31 10.17 -28.49
CA GLU A 442 8.52 10.72 -29.84
C GLU A 442 8.76 9.63 -30.89
N HIS A 443 9.57 8.62 -30.56
CA HIS A 443 9.85 7.53 -31.48
C HIS A 443 8.68 6.55 -31.63
N TYR A 444 7.92 6.27 -30.56
CA TYR A 444 6.73 5.45 -30.65
C TYR A 444 5.60 6.13 -31.45
N GLU A 445 5.43 7.45 -31.32
CA GLU A 445 4.48 8.23 -32.13
C GLU A 445 4.80 8.13 -33.62
N LYS A 446 6.06 8.32 -34.01
CA LYS A 446 6.51 8.15 -35.41
C LYS A 446 6.28 6.71 -35.90
N ALA A 447 6.54 5.71 -35.08
CA ALA A 447 6.28 4.31 -35.43
C ALA A 447 4.79 4.04 -35.64
N LEU A 448 3.94 4.59 -34.76
CA LEU A 448 2.49 4.47 -34.84
C LEU A 448 1.93 5.14 -36.10
N GLU A 449 2.37 6.36 -36.40
CA GLU A 449 1.95 7.12 -37.60
C GLU A 449 2.20 6.30 -38.88
N ILE A 450 3.41 5.75 -39.02
CA ILE A 450 3.78 4.94 -40.18
C ILE A 450 2.94 3.67 -40.24
N ARG A 451 2.71 2.98 -39.12
CA ARG A 451 1.91 1.74 -39.07
C ARG A 451 0.44 2.00 -39.41
N LEU A 452 -0.15 3.09 -38.93
CA LEU A 452 -1.50 3.52 -39.30
C LEU A 452 -1.60 3.78 -40.81
N ASN A 453 -0.60 4.43 -41.41
CA ASN A 453 -0.57 4.69 -42.85
C ASN A 453 -0.43 3.41 -43.71
N ILE A 454 0.25 2.37 -43.21
CA ILE A 454 0.46 1.11 -43.94
C ILE A 454 -0.72 0.16 -43.79
N PHE A 455 -1.16 -0.03 -42.54
CA PHE A 455 -2.08 -1.11 -42.15
C PHE A 455 -3.50 -0.61 -41.85
N GLY A 456 -3.70 0.69 -41.63
CA GLY A 456 -4.96 1.23 -41.15
C GLY A 456 -5.22 0.90 -39.68
N THR A 457 -6.49 0.93 -39.27
CA THR A 457 -6.91 0.48 -37.94
C THR A 457 -7.14 -1.03 -37.91
N ASN A 458 -7.22 -1.62 -36.72
CA ASN A 458 -7.45 -3.05 -36.47
C ASN A 458 -6.31 -3.96 -36.95
N HIS A 459 -5.06 -3.54 -36.76
CA HIS A 459 -3.88 -4.35 -37.05
C HIS A 459 -3.06 -4.59 -35.77
N SER A 460 -2.51 -5.80 -35.61
CA SER A 460 -1.75 -6.19 -34.41
C SER A 460 -0.57 -5.26 -34.12
N ASP A 461 0.16 -4.82 -35.16
CA ASP A 461 1.30 -3.91 -34.99
C ASP A 461 0.88 -2.51 -34.54
N VAL A 462 -0.31 -2.07 -34.95
CA VAL A 462 -0.90 -0.80 -34.51
C VAL A 462 -1.33 -0.91 -33.05
N ALA A 463 -1.96 -2.03 -32.67
CA ALA A 463 -2.31 -2.31 -31.28
C ALA A 463 -1.07 -2.36 -30.37
N TRP A 464 0.02 -2.99 -30.82
CA TRP A 464 1.30 -3.01 -30.09
C TRP A 464 1.96 -1.63 -30.00
N SER A 465 1.86 -0.79 -31.04
CA SER A 465 2.33 0.60 -30.96
C SER A 465 1.58 1.38 -29.88
N TYR A 466 0.25 1.29 -29.85
CA TYR A 466 -0.55 1.93 -28.81
C TYR A 466 -0.20 1.42 -27.41
N TYR A 467 0.01 0.10 -27.25
CA TYR A 467 0.40 -0.49 -25.98
C TYR A 467 1.78 0.01 -25.48
N ASN A 468 2.79 0.05 -26.36
CA ASN A 468 4.12 0.55 -25.99
C ASN A 468 4.07 2.03 -25.61
N LEU A 469 3.36 2.83 -26.40
CA LEU A 469 3.18 4.26 -26.15
C LEU A 469 2.46 4.51 -24.81
N ALA A 470 1.41 3.73 -24.50
CA ALA A 470 0.71 3.79 -23.22
C ALA A 470 1.65 3.51 -22.02
N ASN A 471 2.54 2.52 -22.15
CA ASN A 471 3.54 2.22 -21.12
C ASN A 471 4.50 3.40 -20.90
N SER A 472 4.99 4.03 -21.97
CA SER A 472 5.89 5.19 -21.86
C SER A 472 5.21 6.38 -21.21
N TYR A 473 3.96 6.69 -21.59
CA TYR A 473 3.17 7.76 -20.94
C TYR A 473 2.90 7.47 -19.46
N ASN A 474 2.60 6.21 -19.09
CA ASN A 474 2.45 5.82 -17.68
C ASN A 474 3.74 6.08 -16.88
N ASN A 475 4.89 5.68 -17.43
CA ASN A 475 6.19 5.92 -16.79
C ASN A 475 6.50 7.42 -16.70
N ASN A 476 6.04 8.22 -17.66
CA ASN A 476 6.14 9.68 -17.65
C ASN A 476 5.07 10.40 -16.81
N ARG A 477 4.27 9.66 -16.04
CA ARG A 477 3.16 10.17 -15.19
C ARG A 477 2.04 10.90 -15.93
N GLN A 478 1.91 10.69 -17.23
CA GLN A 478 0.81 11.21 -18.05
C GLN A 478 -0.31 10.16 -18.13
N TRP A 479 -0.95 9.89 -16.99
CA TRP A 479 -1.82 8.73 -16.81
C TRP A 479 -3.09 8.76 -17.67
N ASP A 480 -3.70 9.92 -17.87
CA ASP A 480 -4.91 10.04 -18.70
C ASP A 480 -4.63 9.69 -20.17
N ILE A 481 -3.51 10.18 -20.70
CA ILE A 481 -3.04 9.89 -22.06
C ILE A 481 -2.67 8.39 -22.18
N ALA A 482 -2.02 7.83 -21.15
CA ALA A 482 -1.73 6.40 -21.11
C ALA A 482 -2.99 5.54 -21.15
N ILE A 483 -4.05 5.90 -20.39
CA ILE A 483 -5.34 5.19 -20.42
C ILE A 483 -5.96 5.23 -21.82
N GLN A 484 -5.95 6.39 -22.49
CA GLN A 484 -6.47 6.52 -23.85
C GLN A 484 -5.73 5.61 -24.83
N HIS A 485 -4.40 5.55 -24.76
CA HIS A 485 -3.63 4.67 -25.64
C HIS A 485 -3.85 3.19 -25.32
N TYR A 486 -4.02 2.81 -24.06
CA TYR A 486 -4.42 1.44 -23.71
C TYR A 486 -5.80 1.07 -24.29
N GLN A 487 -6.78 1.96 -24.21
CA GLN A 487 -8.08 1.76 -24.84
C GLN A 487 -7.98 1.65 -26.36
N ASN A 488 -7.13 2.47 -26.99
CA ASN A 488 -6.87 2.37 -28.43
C ASN A 488 -6.20 1.04 -28.80
N ALA A 489 -5.30 0.51 -27.98
CA ALA A 489 -4.73 -0.82 -28.18
C ALA A 489 -5.80 -1.91 -28.17
N LEU A 490 -6.72 -1.87 -27.18
CA LEU A 490 -7.87 -2.80 -27.12
C LEU A 490 -8.75 -2.71 -28.36
N ASN A 491 -9.11 -1.50 -28.78
CA ASN A 491 -9.95 -1.27 -29.96
C ASN A 491 -9.31 -1.80 -31.26
N ASN A 492 -7.98 -1.86 -31.33
CA ASN A 492 -7.26 -2.37 -32.49
C ASN A 492 -6.95 -3.88 -32.40
N GLY A 493 -7.61 -4.62 -31.50
CA GLY A 493 -7.53 -6.08 -31.43
C GLY A 493 -6.30 -6.60 -30.68
N PHE A 494 -5.86 -5.91 -29.62
CA PHE A 494 -4.76 -6.41 -28.79
C PHE A 494 -5.13 -7.74 -28.10
N ASN A 495 -4.35 -8.78 -28.36
CA ASN A 495 -4.66 -10.17 -27.97
C ASN A 495 -4.79 -10.37 -26.45
N ASP A 496 -3.99 -9.67 -25.63
CA ASP A 496 -4.02 -9.81 -24.17
C ASP A 496 -4.87 -8.70 -23.54
N THR A 497 -6.19 -8.84 -23.71
CA THR A 497 -7.18 -7.88 -23.20
C THR A 497 -7.11 -7.75 -21.67
N LYS A 498 -6.83 -8.86 -20.96
CA LYS A 498 -6.75 -8.86 -19.50
C LYS A 498 -5.58 -8.02 -19.01
N LEU A 499 -4.39 -8.15 -19.62
CA LEU A 499 -3.22 -7.34 -19.27
C LEU A 499 -3.51 -5.84 -19.38
N ILE A 500 -4.18 -5.39 -20.45
CA ILE A 500 -4.50 -3.99 -20.63
C ILE A 500 -5.54 -3.51 -19.62
N GLN A 501 -6.59 -4.30 -19.36
CA GLN A 501 -7.59 -3.96 -18.35
C GLN A 501 -6.94 -3.76 -16.97
N VAL A 502 -5.98 -4.63 -16.62
CA VAL A 502 -5.18 -4.49 -15.39
C VAL A 502 -4.37 -3.21 -15.38
N SER A 503 -3.68 -2.89 -16.47
CA SER A 503 -2.90 -1.65 -16.59
C SER A 503 -3.77 -0.39 -16.46
N ILE A 504 -4.95 -0.36 -17.10
CA ILE A 504 -5.89 0.77 -17.02
C ILE A 504 -6.39 0.95 -15.58
N ALA A 505 -6.81 -0.12 -14.92
CA ALA A 505 -7.27 -0.04 -13.53
C ALA A 505 -6.17 0.46 -12.58
N ASN A 506 -4.94 -0.02 -12.74
CA ASN A 506 -3.80 0.43 -11.96
C ASN A 506 -3.52 1.93 -12.17
N LEU A 507 -3.68 2.43 -13.39
CA LEU A 507 -3.58 3.86 -13.68
C LEU A 507 -4.67 4.65 -12.98
N TYR A 508 -5.92 4.22 -13.07
CA TYR A 508 -7.04 4.84 -12.34
C TYR A 508 -6.79 4.85 -10.82
N ASN A 509 -6.24 3.79 -10.24
CA ASN A 509 -5.85 3.77 -8.83
C ASN A 509 -4.73 4.77 -8.51
N LYS A 510 -3.73 4.93 -9.37
CA LYS A 510 -2.67 5.94 -9.20
C LYS A 510 -3.24 7.36 -9.27
N THR A 511 -4.10 7.62 -10.24
CA THR A 511 -4.79 8.91 -10.38
C THR A 511 -5.69 9.19 -9.17
N GLY A 512 -6.44 8.19 -8.71
CA GLY A 512 -7.25 8.30 -7.50
C GLY A 512 -6.41 8.62 -6.26
N ASN A 513 -5.29 7.91 -6.06
CA ASN A 513 -4.36 8.16 -4.94
C ASN A 513 -3.75 9.56 -4.99
N PHE A 514 -3.49 10.09 -6.19
CA PHE A 514 -3.01 11.46 -6.36
C PHE A 514 -4.07 12.47 -5.92
N TYR A 515 -5.29 12.38 -6.44
CA TYR A 515 -6.38 13.27 -6.05
C TYR A 515 -6.74 13.17 -4.57
N TYR A 516 -6.67 11.97 -3.99
CA TYR A 516 -6.86 11.77 -2.56
C TYR A 516 -5.87 12.58 -1.72
N LYS A 517 -4.59 12.59 -2.10
CA LYS A 517 -3.55 13.37 -1.40
C LYS A 517 -3.73 14.88 -1.55
N GLU A 518 -4.29 15.32 -2.66
CA GLU A 518 -4.64 16.72 -2.91
C GLU A 518 -5.99 17.13 -2.27
N ASN A 519 -6.62 16.23 -1.49
CA ASN A 519 -7.94 16.41 -0.88
C ASN A 519 -9.09 16.62 -1.89
N GLN A 520 -8.89 16.24 -3.16
CA GLN A 520 -9.90 16.29 -4.22
C GLN A 520 -10.70 14.98 -4.25
N TYR A 521 -11.47 14.72 -3.18
CA TYR A 521 -12.08 13.42 -2.93
C TYR A 521 -13.10 12.96 -3.99
N ASP A 522 -13.87 13.88 -4.60
CA ASP A 522 -14.82 13.54 -5.66
C ASP A 522 -14.13 12.96 -6.91
N GLU A 523 -13.04 13.59 -7.35
CA GLU A 523 -12.24 13.07 -8.47
C GLU A 523 -11.51 11.78 -8.06
N ALA A 524 -11.07 11.67 -6.81
CA ALA A 524 -10.48 10.43 -6.31
C ALA A 524 -11.47 9.25 -6.39
N ILE A 525 -12.71 9.44 -5.92
CA ILE A 525 -13.78 8.43 -5.96
C ILE A 525 -14.06 8.00 -7.40
N LYS A 526 -14.27 8.96 -8.31
CA LYS A 526 -14.53 8.67 -9.72
C LYS A 526 -13.42 7.83 -10.35
N ASN A 527 -12.17 8.11 -10.01
CA ASN A 527 -11.03 7.33 -10.49
C ASN A 527 -11.02 5.91 -9.90
N TYR A 528 -11.18 5.73 -8.58
CA TYR A 528 -11.25 4.39 -7.99
C TYR A 528 -12.46 3.58 -8.49
N GLU A 529 -13.63 4.21 -8.70
CA GLU A 529 -14.80 3.57 -9.29
C GLU A 529 -14.55 3.11 -10.73
N ASN A 530 -13.83 3.93 -11.51
CA ASN A 530 -13.39 3.52 -12.83
C ASN A 530 -12.42 2.34 -12.76
N ALA A 531 -11.53 2.26 -11.78
CA ALA A 531 -10.68 1.09 -11.59
C ALA A 531 -11.49 -0.22 -11.40
N PHE A 532 -12.61 -0.18 -10.68
CA PHE A 532 -13.48 -1.37 -10.52
C PHE A 532 -14.09 -1.86 -11.82
N LYS A 533 -14.46 -0.94 -12.72
CA LYS A 533 -15.09 -1.31 -14.01
C LYS A 533 -14.18 -2.22 -14.85
N TYR A 534 -12.87 -2.19 -14.61
CA TYR A 534 -11.89 -3.03 -15.28
C TYR A 534 -11.55 -4.34 -14.52
N GLY A 535 -12.27 -4.68 -13.42
CA GLY A 535 -12.47 -6.06 -12.96
C GLY A 535 -11.28 -6.79 -12.31
N LEU A 536 -10.56 -6.14 -11.38
CA LEU A 536 -9.35 -6.70 -10.74
C LEU A 536 -9.57 -7.26 -9.32
N ASP A 537 -8.70 -8.18 -8.89
CA ASP A 537 -8.60 -8.68 -7.50
C ASP A 537 -8.26 -7.54 -6.50
N ASP A 538 -7.57 -6.48 -6.96
CA ASP A 538 -7.35 -5.22 -6.23
C ASP A 538 -8.62 -4.35 -6.12
N ALA A 539 -9.77 -4.79 -6.63
CA ALA A 539 -11.04 -4.12 -6.39
C ALA A 539 -11.30 -3.98 -4.88
N LYS A 540 -10.87 -4.93 -4.04
CA LYS A 540 -10.98 -4.77 -2.58
C LYS A 540 -10.23 -3.53 -2.10
N PHE A 541 -8.97 -3.34 -2.51
CA PHE A 541 -8.14 -2.20 -2.12
C PHE A 541 -8.72 -0.87 -2.63
N ALA A 542 -9.11 -0.82 -3.89
CA ALA A 542 -9.71 0.39 -4.44
C ALA A 542 -11.07 0.70 -3.76
N ARG A 543 -11.85 -0.31 -3.36
CA ARG A 543 -13.13 -0.10 -2.63
C ARG A 543 -12.88 0.42 -1.23
N ILE A 544 -11.82 -0.04 -0.55
CA ILE A 544 -11.36 0.56 0.72
C ILE A 544 -11.03 2.04 0.50
N ASN A 545 -10.31 2.40 -0.57
CA ASN A 545 -10.01 3.80 -0.85
C ASN A 545 -11.26 4.63 -1.15
N VAL A 546 -12.25 4.09 -1.87
CA VAL A 546 -13.55 4.77 -2.05
C VAL A 546 -14.25 4.99 -0.71
N ALA A 547 -14.27 3.98 0.16
CA ALA A 547 -14.86 4.12 1.49
C ALA A 547 -14.14 5.20 2.31
N ASN A 548 -12.81 5.26 2.27
CA ASN A 548 -12.03 6.28 2.94
C ASN A 548 -12.31 7.68 2.38
N SER A 549 -12.36 7.85 1.04
CA SER A 549 -12.73 9.13 0.43
C SER A 549 -14.13 9.60 0.83
N TYR A 550 -15.11 8.69 0.88
CA TYR A 550 -16.45 9.03 1.38
C TYR A 550 -16.44 9.41 2.85
N ASP A 551 -15.65 8.74 3.69
CA ASP A 551 -15.52 9.08 5.11
C ASP A 551 -14.95 10.50 5.27
N HIS A 552 -13.92 10.88 4.50
CA HIS A 552 -13.33 12.22 4.54
C HIS A 552 -14.29 13.29 3.99
N LEU A 553 -15.07 13.00 2.95
CA LEU A 553 -16.15 13.88 2.51
C LEU A 553 -17.21 14.06 3.60
N GLY A 554 -17.54 12.98 4.30
CA GLY A 554 -18.42 13.02 5.46
C GLY A 554 -17.91 13.97 6.54
N GLU A 555 -16.64 13.86 6.91
CA GLU A 555 -15.97 14.74 7.88
C GLU A 555 -15.94 16.21 7.41
N ASP A 556 -15.61 16.49 6.14
CA ASP A 556 -15.62 17.85 5.59
C ASP A 556 -17.01 18.50 5.66
N TYR A 557 -18.07 17.75 5.30
CA TYR A 557 -19.44 18.24 5.43
C TYR A 557 -19.88 18.37 6.89
N PHE A 558 -19.38 17.51 7.79
CA PHE A 558 -19.62 17.61 9.23
C PHE A 558 -19.05 18.91 9.80
N TYR A 559 -17.79 19.26 9.48
CA TYR A 559 -17.17 20.51 9.93
C TYR A 559 -17.76 21.76 9.28
N LYS A 560 -18.41 21.64 8.12
CA LYS A 560 -19.21 22.70 7.48
C LYS A 560 -20.62 22.83 8.07
N GLU A 561 -20.96 22.01 9.07
CA GLU A 561 -22.27 21.94 9.72
C GLU A 561 -23.41 21.54 8.77
N ILE A 562 -23.10 20.85 7.66
CA ILE A 562 -24.08 20.33 6.70
C ILE A 562 -24.30 18.83 6.99
N TYR A 563 -24.93 18.55 8.13
CA TYR A 563 -24.97 17.20 8.70
C TYR A 563 -25.71 16.17 7.85
N ASP A 564 -26.75 16.54 7.12
CA ASP A 564 -27.45 15.61 6.22
C ASP A 564 -26.53 15.02 5.14
N LYS A 565 -25.64 15.84 4.58
CA LYS A 565 -24.63 15.36 3.62
C LYS A 565 -23.54 14.54 4.29
N ALA A 566 -23.12 14.92 5.49
CA ALA A 566 -22.17 14.12 6.26
C ALA A 566 -22.68 12.70 6.49
N ILE A 567 -23.95 12.58 6.92
CA ILE A 567 -24.64 11.30 7.11
C ILE A 567 -24.65 10.49 5.80
N GLU A 568 -25.07 11.10 4.67
CA GLU A 568 -25.11 10.42 3.37
C GLU A 568 -23.76 9.78 3.01
N TYR A 569 -22.66 10.53 3.17
CA TYR A 569 -21.33 10.04 2.81
C TYR A 569 -20.79 9.00 3.81
N HIS A 570 -20.98 9.18 5.11
CA HIS A 570 -20.61 8.16 6.08
C HIS A 570 -21.41 6.87 5.92
N GLU A 571 -22.69 6.92 5.51
CA GLU A 571 -23.49 5.72 5.19
C GLU A 571 -22.94 4.98 3.97
N LYS A 572 -22.51 5.70 2.93
CA LYS A 572 -21.83 5.10 1.76
C LYS A 572 -20.52 4.42 2.16
N ALA A 573 -19.71 5.07 3.01
CA ALA A 573 -18.47 4.50 3.52
C ALA A 573 -18.73 3.23 4.36
N LEU A 574 -19.69 3.29 5.28
CA LEU A 574 -20.09 2.16 6.12
C LEU A 574 -20.55 0.96 5.28
N LYS A 575 -21.41 1.20 4.29
CA LYS A 575 -21.92 0.13 3.41
C LYS A 575 -20.79 -0.62 2.71
N ILE A 576 -19.78 0.10 2.23
CA ILE A 576 -18.62 -0.51 1.57
C ILE A 576 -17.77 -1.27 2.58
N ARG A 577 -17.47 -0.69 3.76
CA ARG A 577 -16.67 -1.36 4.80
C ARG A 577 -17.33 -2.63 5.34
N LEU A 578 -18.66 -2.63 5.51
CA LEU A 578 -19.43 -3.82 5.90
C LEU A 578 -19.32 -4.94 4.87
N ASP A 579 -19.42 -4.62 3.59
CA ASP A 579 -19.32 -5.64 2.52
C ASP A 579 -17.89 -6.22 2.39
N ILE A 580 -16.86 -5.42 2.70
CA ILE A 580 -15.45 -5.82 2.58
C ILE A 580 -14.94 -6.58 3.80
N PHE A 581 -15.29 -6.13 5.00
CA PHE A 581 -14.71 -6.58 6.26
C PHE A 581 -15.69 -7.38 7.13
N GLY A 582 -16.98 -7.40 6.77
CA GLY A 582 -18.04 -7.93 7.62
C GLY A 582 -18.37 -6.97 8.76
N THR A 583 -19.06 -7.47 9.79
CA THR A 583 -19.61 -6.63 10.86
C THR A 583 -18.64 -6.33 12.01
N ASN A 584 -17.55 -7.11 12.16
CA ASN A 584 -16.64 -7.03 13.30
C ASN A 584 -15.23 -6.60 12.88
N HIS A 585 -15.08 -5.32 12.51
CA HIS A 585 -13.81 -4.73 12.07
C HIS A 585 -13.67 -3.29 12.58
N SER A 586 -12.44 -2.85 12.85
CA SER A 586 -12.14 -1.51 13.39
C SER A 586 -12.70 -0.39 12.52
N ASP A 587 -12.53 -0.49 11.20
CA ASP A 587 -13.00 0.52 10.25
C ASP A 587 -14.54 0.62 10.21
N VAL A 588 -15.24 -0.49 10.47
CA VAL A 588 -16.70 -0.50 10.58
C VAL A 588 -17.13 0.19 11.87
N ALA A 589 -16.43 -0.06 12.99
CA ALA A 589 -16.66 0.69 14.22
C ALA A 589 -16.38 2.18 14.07
N TRP A 590 -15.35 2.56 13.32
CA TRP A 590 -15.04 3.95 12.99
C TRP A 590 -16.19 4.61 12.21
N SER A 591 -16.69 3.96 11.16
CA SER A 591 -17.84 4.46 10.40
C SER A 591 -19.10 4.62 11.27
N TYR A 592 -19.38 3.66 12.14
CA TYR A 592 -20.51 3.78 13.08
C TYR A 592 -20.31 4.95 14.04
N ASN A 593 -19.08 5.17 14.54
CA ASN A 593 -18.80 6.32 15.41
C ASN A 593 -19.01 7.66 14.68
N ASN A 594 -18.54 7.79 13.44
CA ASN A 594 -18.71 9.01 12.63
C ASN A 594 -20.20 9.26 12.30
N LEU A 595 -20.96 8.21 12.01
CA LEU A 595 -22.42 8.32 11.86
C LEU A 595 -23.09 8.75 13.15
N GLY A 596 -22.68 8.18 14.29
CA GLY A 596 -23.20 8.56 15.60
C GLY A 596 -23.02 10.07 15.88
N ASN A 597 -21.80 10.57 15.66
CA ASN A 597 -21.50 12.01 15.77
C ASN A 597 -22.36 12.84 14.81
N SER A 598 -22.47 12.45 13.54
CA SER A 598 -23.25 13.18 12.54
C SER A 598 -24.74 13.21 12.89
N TYR A 599 -25.31 12.10 13.36
CA TYR A 599 -26.69 12.04 13.81
C TYR A 599 -26.95 12.88 15.06
N ARG A 600 -26.00 12.91 16.01
CA ARG A 600 -26.08 13.74 17.22
C ARG A 600 -26.16 15.22 16.87
N GLU A 601 -25.25 15.71 16.03
CA GLU A 601 -25.24 17.12 15.63
C GLU A 601 -26.46 17.49 14.80
N ASN A 602 -26.97 16.55 13.99
CA ASN A 602 -28.25 16.69 13.27
C ASN A 602 -29.50 16.52 14.16
N LYS A 603 -29.35 16.57 15.50
CA LYS A 603 -30.43 16.49 16.50
C LYS A 603 -31.29 15.22 16.39
N GLN A 604 -30.68 14.09 16.04
CA GLN A 604 -31.28 12.76 15.98
C GLN A 604 -30.65 11.82 17.03
N PRO A 605 -30.93 12.02 18.34
CA PRO A 605 -30.22 11.34 19.43
C PRO A 605 -30.41 9.82 19.44
N ASP A 606 -31.60 9.31 19.09
CA ASP A 606 -31.86 7.86 19.10
C ASP A 606 -30.98 7.12 18.09
N LYS A 607 -30.82 7.69 16.88
CA LYS A 607 -29.91 7.13 15.87
C LYS A 607 -28.45 7.29 16.27
N ALA A 608 -28.10 8.41 16.91
CA ALA A 608 -26.74 8.60 17.42
C ALA A 608 -26.37 7.51 18.43
N ILE A 609 -27.26 7.26 19.40
CA ILE A 609 -27.11 6.20 20.41
C ILE A 609 -26.95 4.83 19.75
N GLU A 610 -27.84 4.46 18.82
CA GLU A 610 -27.78 3.18 18.12
C GLU A 610 -26.42 2.96 17.42
N ASN A 611 -25.92 3.98 16.73
CA ASN A 611 -24.65 3.90 16.01
C ASN A 611 -23.45 3.85 16.98
N HIS A 612 -23.44 4.65 18.05
CA HIS A 612 -22.38 4.58 19.06
C HIS A 612 -22.37 3.25 19.83
N GLU A 613 -23.54 2.66 20.12
CA GLU A 613 -23.62 1.32 20.74
C GLU A 613 -23.06 0.23 19.82
N LYS A 614 -23.34 0.30 18.51
CA LYS A 614 -22.73 -0.60 17.52
C LYS A 614 -21.21 -0.45 17.47
N ALA A 615 -20.70 0.79 17.46
CA ALA A 615 -19.27 1.06 17.49
C ALA A 615 -18.60 0.53 18.76
N LEU A 616 -19.20 0.79 19.94
CA LEU A 616 -18.73 0.32 21.24
C LEU A 616 -18.64 -1.19 21.29
N LYS A 617 -19.68 -1.90 20.83
CA LYS A 617 -19.70 -3.36 20.81
C LYS A 617 -18.55 -3.95 20.01
N ILE A 618 -18.32 -3.41 18.80
CA ILE A 618 -17.22 -3.89 17.94
C ILE A 618 -15.86 -3.58 18.57
N ARG A 619 -15.68 -2.38 19.15
CA ARG A 619 -14.41 -2.01 19.79
C ARG A 619 -14.13 -2.85 21.04
N LEU A 620 -15.14 -3.17 21.85
CA LEU A 620 -15.03 -4.12 22.95
C LEU A 620 -14.57 -5.50 22.47
N ASP A 621 -15.16 -6.00 21.38
CA ASP A 621 -14.83 -7.30 20.81
C ASP A 621 -13.39 -7.35 20.23
N ILE A 622 -12.87 -6.24 19.71
CA ILE A 622 -11.54 -6.18 19.06
C ILE A 622 -10.42 -5.84 20.06
N PHE A 623 -10.62 -4.84 20.91
CA PHE A 623 -9.57 -4.25 21.73
C PHE A 623 -9.64 -4.66 23.21
N GLY A 624 -10.79 -5.17 23.66
CA GLY A 624 -11.03 -5.47 25.08
C GLY A 624 -11.46 -4.23 25.88
N ALA A 625 -11.87 -4.45 27.14
CA ALA A 625 -12.54 -3.42 27.96
C ALA A 625 -11.66 -2.21 28.34
N ASN A 626 -10.35 -2.39 28.43
CA ASN A 626 -9.40 -1.39 28.96
C ASN A 626 -8.54 -0.78 27.84
N ASP A 627 -9.16 -0.42 26.72
CA ASP A 627 -8.49 0.21 25.57
C ASP A 627 -9.03 1.63 25.33
N SER A 628 -8.18 2.53 24.84
CA SER A 628 -8.54 3.93 24.59
C SER A 628 -9.72 4.07 23.62
N HIS A 629 -9.82 3.20 22.60
CA HIS A 629 -10.93 3.24 21.64
C HIS A 629 -12.28 2.91 22.29
N VAL A 630 -12.28 2.02 23.28
CA VAL A 630 -13.48 1.69 24.07
C VAL A 630 -13.85 2.84 24.98
N SER A 631 -12.84 3.48 25.59
CA SER A 631 -13.07 4.69 26.37
C SER A 631 -13.71 5.80 25.54
N ASP A 632 -13.17 6.08 24.36
CA ASP A 632 -13.72 7.07 23.43
C ASP A 632 -15.18 6.74 23.07
N SER A 633 -15.49 5.46 22.87
CA SER A 633 -16.86 5.03 22.60
C SER A 633 -17.81 5.26 23.78
N TYR A 634 -17.37 5.03 25.02
CA TYR A 634 -18.18 5.37 26.19
C TYR A 634 -18.39 6.87 26.32
N ASN A 635 -17.36 7.68 26.11
CA ASN A 635 -17.51 9.14 26.11
C ASN A 635 -18.49 9.60 25.02
N ASN A 636 -18.32 9.12 23.79
CA ASN A 636 -19.17 9.49 22.67
C ASN A 636 -20.62 8.99 22.84
N LEU A 637 -20.83 7.88 23.55
CA LEU A 637 -22.18 7.40 23.89
C LEU A 637 -22.82 8.24 25.01
N GLY A 638 -22.04 8.78 25.95
CA GLY A 638 -22.52 9.67 27.00
C GLY A 638 -23.08 11.00 26.47
N SER A 639 -22.47 11.57 25.45
CA SER A 639 -22.85 12.86 24.86
C SER A 639 -24.30 12.94 24.33
N PRO A 640 -24.82 12.02 23.49
CA PRO A 640 -26.21 12.06 23.04
C PRO A 640 -27.21 11.79 24.17
N TYR A 641 -26.84 11.02 25.22
CA TYR A 641 -27.67 10.91 26.42
C TYR A 641 -27.74 12.23 27.19
N TYR A 642 -26.63 12.97 27.28
CA TYR A 642 -26.60 14.32 27.88
C TYR A 642 -27.48 15.30 27.09
N ASP A 643 -27.32 15.38 25.77
CA ASP A 643 -28.08 16.29 24.92
C ASP A 643 -29.60 16.01 24.96
N ASN A 644 -29.98 14.75 25.23
CA ASN A 644 -31.38 14.32 25.35
C ASN A 644 -31.92 14.39 26.81
N GLY A 645 -31.20 15.06 27.73
CA GLY A 645 -31.62 15.23 29.13
C GLY A 645 -31.54 13.98 30.00
N GLN A 646 -30.99 12.88 29.50
CA GLN A 646 -30.81 11.62 30.25
C GLN A 646 -29.49 11.66 31.04
N TYR A 647 -29.32 12.68 31.89
CA TYR A 647 -28.06 13.00 32.55
C TYR A 647 -27.50 11.85 33.41
N ILE A 648 -28.36 11.04 34.06
CA ILE A 648 -27.91 9.90 34.87
C ILE A 648 -27.21 8.83 34.01
N LYS A 649 -27.72 8.54 32.81
CA LYS A 649 -27.07 7.61 31.87
C LYS A 649 -25.78 8.21 31.30
N ALA A 650 -25.79 9.52 30.99
CA ALA A 650 -24.58 10.20 30.56
C ALA A 650 -23.46 10.08 31.61
N ILE A 651 -23.80 10.31 32.89
CA ILE A 651 -22.86 10.13 34.02
C ILE A 651 -22.32 8.70 34.08
N GLU A 652 -23.17 7.67 33.92
CA GLU A 652 -22.72 6.28 33.90
C GLU A 652 -21.66 6.03 32.82
N TYR A 653 -21.91 6.49 31.59
CA TYR A 653 -20.99 6.30 30.48
C TYR A 653 -19.71 7.14 30.59
N PHE A 654 -19.81 8.40 31.01
CA PHE A 654 -18.64 9.23 31.28
C PHE A 654 -17.77 8.66 32.40
N LYS A 655 -18.35 8.06 33.45
CA LYS A 655 -17.60 7.36 34.49
C LYS A 655 -16.84 6.15 33.97
N LYS A 656 -17.47 5.30 33.16
CA LYS A 656 -16.79 4.15 32.53
C LYS A 656 -15.60 4.60 31.67
N SER A 657 -15.77 5.68 30.90
CA SER A 657 -14.67 6.27 30.13
C SER A 657 -13.57 6.85 31.04
N LEU A 658 -13.95 7.50 32.14
CA LEU A 658 -12.99 8.06 33.09
C LEU A 658 -12.16 6.97 33.76
N GLU A 659 -12.78 5.87 34.20
CA GLU A 659 -12.10 4.73 34.80
C GLU A 659 -11.05 4.13 33.86
N ILE A 660 -11.38 3.98 32.57
CA ILE A 660 -10.44 3.46 31.56
C ILE A 660 -9.32 4.46 31.29
N ASN A 661 -9.61 5.75 31.10
CA ASN A 661 -8.54 6.74 30.85
C ASN A 661 -7.62 6.92 32.04
N LEU A 662 -8.13 6.87 33.28
CA LEU A 662 -7.29 6.89 34.48
C LEU A 662 -6.34 5.68 34.53
N LEU A 663 -6.80 4.49 34.09
CA LEU A 663 -5.98 3.28 34.03
C LEU A 663 -4.88 3.38 32.96
N ILE A 664 -5.20 3.94 31.78
CA ILE A 664 -4.28 3.95 30.62
C ILE A 664 -3.30 5.13 30.68
N ALA A 665 -3.79 6.33 30.97
CA ALA A 665 -3.03 7.58 30.85
C ALA A 665 -2.65 8.20 32.21
N GLY A 666 -3.23 7.73 33.31
CA GLY A 666 -3.04 8.30 34.64
C GLY A 666 -3.89 9.54 34.88
N THR A 667 -3.65 10.24 35.99
CA THR A 667 -4.50 11.35 36.44
C THR A 667 -4.27 12.66 35.68
N ASN A 668 -3.07 12.87 35.14
CA ASN A 668 -2.65 14.14 34.54
C ASN A 668 -2.65 14.07 33.00
N ASP A 669 -3.80 13.73 32.42
CA ASP A 669 -4.02 13.63 30.97
C ASP A 669 -5.18 14.54 30.49
N PRO A 670 -5.08 15.18 29.31
CA PRO A 670 -6.15 16.02 28.79
C PRO A 670 -7.51 15.31 28.63
N SER A 671 -7.51 14.02 28.28
CA SER A 671 -8.74 13.21 28.16
C SER A 671 -9.44 13.04 29.50
N VAL A 672 -8.68 12.82 30.58
CA VAL A 672 -9.19 12.71 31.95
C VAL A 672 -9.80 14.04 32.40
N ALA A 673 -9.12 15.16 32.14
CA ALA A 673 -9.68 16.49 32.45
C ALA A 673 -10.99 16.76 31.67
N ASN A 674 -11.07 16.34 30.41
CA ASN A 674 -12.29 16.47 29.62
C ASN A 674 -13.44 15.62 30.18
N LEU A 675 -13.15 14.40 30.65
CA LEU A 675 -14.15 13.52 31.25
C LEU A 675 -14.66 14.04 32.60
N TYR A 676 -13.77 14.56 33.45
CA TYR A 676 -14.19 15.27 34.66
C TYR A 676 -15.04 16.50 34.34
N ASN A 677 -14.70 17.26 33.30
CA ASN A 677 -15.53 18.37 32.85
C ASN A 677 -16.92 17.91 32.37
N ASN A 678 -17.00 16.83 31.58
CA ASN A 678 -18.27 16.29 31.09
C ASN A 678 -19.15 15.75 32.24
N LEU A 679 -18.53 15.10 33.23
CA LEU A 679 -19.20 14.70 34.47
C LEU A 679 -19.70 15.91 35.26
N GLY A 680 -18.88 16.96 35.37
CA GLY A 680 -19.25 18.22 36.01
C GLY A 680 -20.51 18.83 35.40
N LEU A 681 -20.55 18.93 34.07
CA LEU A 681 -21.72 19.41 33.32
C LEU A 681 -22.94 18.52 33.58
N ALA A 682 -22.81 17.20 33.46
CA ALA A 682 -23.92 16.28 33.67
C ALA A 682 -24.45 16.30 35.11
N TYR A 683 -23.57 16.47 36.11
CA TYR A 683 -24.00 16.65 37.49
C TYR A 683 -24.71 17.98 37.71
N ALA A 684 -24.22 19.08 37.12
CA ALA A 684 -24.82 20.40 37.21
C ALA A 684 -26.27 20.38 36.66
N GLU A 685 -26.46 19.82 35.47
CA GLU A 685 -27.77 19.64 34.85
C GLU A 685 -28.70 18.73 35.67
N SER A 686 -28.14 17.72 36.34
CA SER A 686 -28.88 16.88 37.30
C SER A 686 -29.13 17.55 38.67
N LYS A 687 -28.76 18.84 38.83
CA LYS A 687 -28.85 19.63 40.07
C LYS A 687 -28.03 19.10 41.25
N GLN A 688 -27.01 18.29 40.97
CA GLN A 688 -26.04 17.80 41.96
C GLN A 688 -24.82 18.74 42.01
N TYR A 689 -25.04 19.99 42.45
CA TYR A 689 -24.05 21.06 42.32
C TYR A 689 -22.74 20.79 43.06
N ASP A 690 -22.77 20.16 44.24
CA ASP A 690 -21.54 19.88 44.99
C ASP A 690 -20.62 18.90 44.25
N LYS A 691 -21.19 17.86 43.61
CA LYS A 691 -20.43 16.94 42.75
C LYS A 691 -19.94 17.64 41.50
N ALA A 692 -20.76 18.51 40.91
CA ALA A 692 -20.34 19.27 39.73
C ALA A 692 -19.13 20.16 40.03
N ILE A 693 -19.14 20.86 41.18
CA ILE A 693 -18.01 21.68 41.65
C ILE A 693 -16.76 20.82 41.84
N GLU A 694 -16.88 19.67 42.52
CA GLU A 694 -15.77 18.74 42.72
C GLU A 694 -15.12 18.34 41.39
N HIS A 695 -15.92 17.88 40.42
CA HIS A 695 -15.41 17.39 39.14
C HIS A 695 -14.84 18.53 38.28
N HIS A 696 -15.48 19.70 38.26
CA HIS A 696 -14.93 20.85 37.53
C HIS A 696 -13.64 21.40 38.15
N LYS A 697 -13.48 21.37 39.49
CA LYS A 697 -12.22 21.73 40.15
C LYS A 697 -11.09 20.77 39.78
N ILE A 698 -11.35 19.46 39.80
CA ILE A 698 -10.36 18.47 39.35
C ILE A 698 -9.97 18.72 37.88
N ALA A 699 -10.95 18.95 36.99
CA ALA A 699 -10.67 19.28 35.59
C ALA A 699 -9.84 20.56 35.43
N LEU A 700 -10.14 21.59 36.24
CA LEU A 700 -9.40 22.86 36.26
C LEU A 700 -7.95 22.65 36.70
N GLU A 701 -7.72 21.91 37.79
CA GLU A 701 -6.39 21.62 38.32
C GLU A 701 -5.53 20.88 37.29
N ILE A 702 -6.07 19.80 36.69
CA ILE A 702 -5.36 19.05 35.64
C ILE A 702 -5.05 19.97 34.44
N ARG A 703 -6.02 20.77 33.97
CA ARG A 703 -5.79 21.68 32.83
C ARG A 703 -4.74 22.74 33.14
N LYS A 704 -4.70 23.26 34.37
CA LYS A 704 -3.66 24.20 34.82
C LYS A 704 -2.28 23.52 34.87
N GLU A 705 -2.21 22.30 35.35
CA GLU A 705 -0.96 21.54 35.41
C GLU A 705 -0.38 21.26 34.01
N ILE A 706 -1.24 20.88 33.04
CA ILE A 706 -0.82 20.54 31.68
C ILE A 706 -0.52 21.78 30.84
N PHE A 707 -1.41 22.77 30.86
CA PHE A 707 -1.40 23.88 29.90
C PHE A 707 -0.98 25.23 30.50
N GLY A 708 -0.76 25.30 31.82
CA GLY A 708 -0.56 26.54 32.56
C GLY A 708 -1.85 27.33 32.77
N ASP A 709 -1.78 28.39 33.58
CA ASP A 709 -2.95 29.20 33.95
C ASP A 709 -3.60 29.97 32.79
N THR A 710 -2.85 30.25 31.73
CA THR A 710 -3.30 31.07 30.60
C THR A 710 -3.59 30.22 29.36
N ASN A 711 -4.59 29.34 29.46
CA ASN A 711 -5.07 28.51 28.37
C ASN A 711 -6.61 28.56 28.27
N LYS A 712 -7.16 28.54 27.05
CA LYS A 712 -8.62 28.58 26.82
C LYS A 712 -9.39 27.50 27.59
N LEU A 713 -8.84 26.30 27.77
CA LEU A 713 -9.47 25.21 28.50
C LEU A 713 -9.54 25.47 30.01
N VAL A 714 -8.56 26.19 30.56
CA VAL A 714 -8.59 26.70 31.94
C VAL A 714 -9.68 27.76 32.07
N GLY A 715 -9.81 28.65 31.09
CA GLY A 715 -10.93 29.58 30.97
C GLY A 715 -12.29 28.87 31.00
N HIS A 716 -12.50 27.86 30.14
CA HIS A 716 -13.75 27.08 30.12
C HIS A 716 -14.06 26.40 31.46
N SER A 717 -13.04 25.93 32.17
CA SER A 717 -13.23 25.28 33.47
C SER A 717 -13.68 26.28 34.54
N ASN A 718 -13.09 27.48 34.57
CA ASN A 718 -13.52 28.57 35.45
C ASN A 718 -14.93 29.03 35.10
N TRP A 719 -15.24 29.19 33.82
CA TRP A 719 -16.57 29.54 33.36
C TRP A 719 -17.64 28.54 33.84
N ASN A 720 -17.38 27.25 33.66
CA ASN A 720 -18.30 26.19 34.12
C ASN A 720 -18.47 26.20 35.65
N LEU A 721 -17.40 26.47 36.41
CA LEU A 721 -17.51 26.66 37.87
C LEU A 721 -18.39 27.87 38.21
N GLY A 722 -18.22 29.00 37.51
CA GLY A 722 -19.07 30.19 37.63
C GLY A 722 -20.56 29.85 37.48
N ILE A 723 -20.92 29.12 36.42
CA ILE A 723 -22.29 28.66 36.16
C ILE A 723 -22.82 27.82 37.33
N VAL A 724 -22.02 26.87 37.83
CA VAL A 724 -22.49 25.99 38.92
C VAL A 724 -22.69 26.76 40.23
N PHE A 725 -21.80 27.68 40.58
CA PHE A 725 -21.95 28.52 41.77
C PHE A 725 -23.12 29.49 41.65
N GLU A 726 -23.37 30.05 40.46
CA GLU A 726 -24.54 30.87 40.18
C GLU A 726 -25.84 30.05 40.36
N ASN A 727 -25.91 28.84 39.79
CA ASN A 727 -27.03 27.93 39.97
C ASN A 727 -27.26 27.52 41.44
N LYS A 728 -26.20 27.52 42.25
CA LYS A 728 -26.25 27.30 43.70
C LYS A 728 -26.59 28.56 44.51
N LYS A 729 -26.70 29.73 43.86
CA LYS A 729 -26.94 31.06 44.46
C LYS A 729 -25.79 31.58 45.32
N GLU A 730 -24.56 31.18 44.99
CA GLU A 730 -23.33 31.68 45.61
C GLU A 730 -22.70 32.76 44.70
N GLU A 731 -23.39 33.90 44.56
CA GLU A 731 -23.12 34.93 43.54
C GLU A 731 -21.70 35.51 43.60
N ASN A 732 -21.14 35.73 44.79
CA ASN A 732 -19.79 36.28 44.94
C ASN A 732 -18.73 35.32 44.39
N THR A 733 -18.85 34.03 44.69
CA THR A 733 -17.92 33.00 44.22
C THR A 733 -18.09 32.76 42.71
N ALA A 734 -19.33 32.82 42.20
CA ALA A 734 -19.57 32.78 40.77
C ALA A 734 -18.86 33.93 40.04
N LEU A 735 -18.97 35.16 40.57
CA LEU A 735 -18.32 36.34 40.01
C LEU A 735 -16.78 36.22 40.00
N GLU A 736 -16.18 35.64 41.03
CA GLU A 736 -14.72 35.38 41.07
C GLU A 736 -14.30 34.46 39.91
N TYR A 737 -15.01 33.35 39.71
CA TYR A 737 -14.72 32.40 38.64
C TYR A 737 -14.99 32.98 37.24
N TYR A 738 -16.07 33.74 37.05
CA TYR A 738 -16.34 34.44 35.80
C TYR A 738 -15.27 35.49 35.49
N THR A 739 -14.80 36.23 36.50
CA THR A 739 -13.72 37.21 36.34
C THR A 739 -12.42 36.53 35.91
N GLU A 740 -12.08 35.40 36.50
CA GLU A 740 -10.90 34.61 36.11
C GLU A 740 -11.02 34.09 34.66
N ALA A 741 -12.18 33.56 34.28
CA ALA A 741 -12.45 33.12 32.92
C ALA A 741 -12.30 34.27 31.90
N TYR A 742 -12.91 35.43 32.19
CA TYR A 742 -12.81 36.64 31.36
C TYR A 742 -11.37 37.12 31.18
N ASN A 743 -10.59 37.17 32.28
CA ASN A 743 -9.17 37.55 32.22
C ASN A 743 -8.37 36.61 31.32
N ILE A 744 -8.64 35.31 31.40
CA ILE A 744 -7.99 34.30 30.55
C ILE A 744 -8.41 34.49 29.08
N TYR A 745 -9.70 34.58 28.77
CA TYR A 745 -10.17 34.75 27.38
C TYR A 745 -9.68 36.06 26.76
N SER A 746 -9.74 37.18 27.50
CA SER A 746 -9.24 38.47 27.05
C SER A 746 -7.76 38.40 26.66
N LYS A 747 -6.95 37.66 27.43
CA LYS A 747 -5.52 37.49 27.17
C LYS A 747 -5.23 36.51 26.01
N VAL A 748 -6.02 35.45 25.86
CA VAL A 748 -5.75 34.36 24.89
C VAL A 748 -6.41 34.60 23.53
N LEU A 749 -7.64 35.10 23.52
CA LEU A 749 -8.49 35.25 22.33
C LEU A 749 -8.69 36.71 21.92
N GLY A 750 -8.45 37.65 22.85
CA GLY A 750 -8.70 39.07 22.68
C GLY A 750 -10.07 39.50 23.23
N GLU A 751 -10.17 40.78 23.59
CA GLU A 751 -11.36 41.36 24.25
C GLU A 751 -12.64 41.32 23.39
N LEU A 752 -12.50 41.22 22.07
CA LEU A 752 -13.63 41.24 21.12
C LEU A 752 -14.00 39.84 20.59
N HIS A 753 -13.35 38.78 21.07
CA HIS A 753 -13.73 37.42 20.69
C HIS A 753 -15.09 37.06 21.30
N THR A 754 -15.89 36.24 20.59
CA THR A 754 -17.23 35.85 21.05
C THR A 754 -17.20 35.26 22.47
N ASP A 755 -16.27 34.35 22.72
CA ASP A 755 -16.11 33.68 24.01
C ASP A 755 -15.67 34.62 25.15
N THR A 756 -15.12 35.80 24.84
CA THR A 756 -14.76 36.83 25.82
C THR A 756 -15.93 37.77 26.15
N LEU A 757 -16.86 37.92 25.20
CA LEU A 757 -17.97 38.87 25.27
C LEU A 757 -19.25 38.30 25.89
N VAL A 758 -19.41 36.98 25.85
CA VAL A 758 -20.48 36.24 26.54
C VAL A 758 -20.13 36.15 28.01
#